data_AF-A0A8G0PKS4-F1
#
_entry.id   AF-A0A8G0PKS4-F1
#
_cell.length_a   1.000
_cell.length_b   1.000
_cell.length_c   1.000
_cell.angle_alpha   90.00
_cell.angle_beta   90.00
_cell.angle_gamma   90.00
#
_symmetry.space_group_name_H-M   'P 1'
#
loop_
_entity.id
_entity.type
_entity.pdbx_description
1 polymer ?
#
loop_
_entity_poly.entity_id
_entity_poly.type
_entity_poly.pdbx_seq_one_letter_code
_entity_poly.pdbx_strand_id
1 'polypeptide(L)'
;MLFNSNTPRNTQQGIYLKNGSGGFLANLTFVGGNFGAYVSNQQFKTGHLIFVQCNNTALQIHWDWAWTMQNSVIESCATGLTIVGGVAGGTHSTSQGVGSLVLVDTIIANTPNGIVTSLAAENSTSFLLQNVGFFNVQKAVQDNVRGTTTLAGGNQVLVHSWGFGQINNATGPSKFVNGANIPAMTRPTSLLGVTNQNMKPNLFTRRRPTYYSIPTNKVINVKQLGAKGDGVTDDTAALNAILDGAANTSSIVYFPHGVYVITSTLHVPVGSRIIGQAWSQIMARGSYFGDEAHPRVAVELGKRGDVGILEVQDMLFTVSVTSGATAGAVMVEWNIRQSTTGSAGIRDSHIRVGGAKGSGLQAEQCSKKTGKVNPNCKAASLLMHLTANSTAYLENVWIWTADHDMDKVTQDQIDVYAGRGLLIESKLAWLWGTAVEHCVFYQYQISDAQNILMGMIQTESPYYQPVPQAPTPFKPGLFPNDPTFNNRTSASCYALWAVRIVDSSTIYMLGAGLYSWFSDYSKTCVDTNNCQQRGFEVVQSYDIWIYNLCTKAIVEMISPLLVPATMAADNKNGYLSSVLAWLQGAQKVSGGRHFTGFQIFREQEVDSMSIPYPQTCRTALTQTVECDDYVEGYASLGYPGSFGNKTLADSVCDPICDKSLKSWFDNVQENCAGFSHMDNIPLTLLGGRMWANLNATCLKDPNSPNFSGYCVDTIDGFSRVVTIQDMPVNEVFVLLHGNQSNNANLSLLSL
;
A
#
# COMPACT_ATOMS: atom_id res chain seq x y z
N MET A 1 22.18 33.48 24.90
CA MET A 1 22.00 34.49 23.84
C MET A 1 20.52 34.58 23.51
N LEU A 2 19.84 35.64 23.94
CA LEU A 2 18.51 36.00 23.43
C LEU A 2 18.73 36.60 22.04
N PHE A 3 18.67 35.76 21.00
CA PHE A 3 18.68 36.25 19.63
C PHE A 3 17.38 37.01 19.39
N ASN A 4 17.49 38.34 19.30
CA ASN A 4 16.34 39.23 19.27
C ASN A 4 15.67 39.15 17.88
N SER A 5 14.72 38.22 17.75
CA SER A 5 13.95 37.88 16.53
C SER A 5 13.15 39.06 15.95
N ASN A 6 13.01 40.15 16.71
CA ASN A 6 12.17 41.30 16.39
C ASN A 6 12.97 42.47 15.80
N THR A 7 14.24 42.27 15.48
CA THR A 7 15.06 43.29 14.81
C THR A 7 14.61 43.47 13.35
N PRO A 8 14.32 44.72 12.90
CA PRO A 8 14.07 44.99 11.49
C PRO A 8 15.27 44.56 10.64
N ARG A 9 15.02 43.84 9.54
CA ARG A 9 16.04 43.28 8.61
C ARG A 9 16.89 42.12 9.15
N ASN A 10 16.42 41.38 10.15
CA ASN A 10 17.10 40.12 10.49
C ASN A 10 17.04 39.14 9.30
N THR A 11 18.01 38.24 9.21
CA THR A 11 18.12 37.21 8.16
C THR A 11 17.96 35.80 8.71
N GLN A 12 17.42 35.66 9.92
CA GLN A 12 17.30 34.38 10.61
C GLN A 12 16.30 33.47 9.91
N GLN A 13 16.62 32.17 9.91
CA GLN A 13 15.82 31.11 9.31
C GLN A 13 15.80 29.95 10.31
N GLY A 14 14.64 29.35 10.58
CA GLY A 14 14.56 28.19 11.46
C GLY A 14 15.13 26.93 10.80
N ILE A 15 14.58 26.55 9.64
CA ILE A 15 15.08 25.45 8.82
C ILE A 15 15.55 25.99 7.47
N TYR A 16 16.71 25.48 7.01
CA TYR A 16 17.18 25.66 5.64
C TYR A 16 17.48 24.29 5.02
N LEU A 17 16.59 23.83 4.13
CA LEU A 17 16.73 22.58 3.39
C LEU A 17 16.89 22.91 1.90
N LYS A 18 18.06 22.60 1.33
CA LYS A 18 18.40 22.96 -0.07
C LYS A 18 17.99 21.89 -1.10
N ASN A 19 18.09 20.63 -0.71
CA ASN A 19 17.72 19.45 -1.50
C ASN A 19 17.63 18.22 -0.58
N GLY A 20 17.24 17.10 -1.16
CA GLY A 20 17.25 15.78 -0.53
C GLY A 20 16.21 14.87 -1.19
N SER A 21 16.14 13.63 -0.72
CA SER A 21 15.01 12.72 -0.95
C SER A 21 14.41 12.42 0.41
N GLY A 22 13.57 13.35 0.83
CA GLY A 22 13.12 13.52 2.19
C GLY A 22 11.94 12.64 2.55
N GLY A 23 11.66 12.71 3.84
CA GLY A 23 10.73 11.87 4.57
C GLY A 23 9.79 12.73 5.41
N PHE A 24 10.00 12.74 6.73
CA PHE A 24 9.01 13.21 7.68
C PHE A 24 9.52 14.28 8.66
N LEU A 25 8.70 15.30 8.93
CA LEU A 25 8.97 16.31 9.96
C LEU A 25 7.65 16.71 10.63
N ALA A 26 7.60 16.71 11.97
CA ALA A 26 6.40 17.14 12.67
C ALA A 26 6.65 17.74 14.05
N ASN A 27 5.60 18.38 14.58
CA ASN A 27 5.53 18.90 15.95
C ASN A 27 6.55 20.00 16.24
N LEU A 28 6.66 20.97 15.33
CA LEU A 28 7.60 22.08 15.45
C LEU A 28 6.87 23.41 15.62
N THR A 29 7.49 24.31 16.39
CA THR A 29 7.04 25.68 16.57
C THR A 29 8.16 26.64 16.21
N PHE A 30 7.88 27.55 15.28
CA PHE A 30 8.79 28.59 14.80
C PHE A 30 8.28 29.94 15.29
N VAL A 31 9.13 30.69 16.01
CA VAL A 31 8.78 32.00 16.57
C VAL A 31 9.74 33.06 16.06
N GLY A 32 9.23 34.06 15.36
CA GLY A 32 10.04 35.14 14.81
C GLY A 32 10.85 34.75 13.58
N GLY A 33 11.95 35.47 13.35
CA GLY A 33 12.87 35.25 12.23
C GLY A 33 12.38 35.84 10.91
N ASN A 34 13.26 35.91 9.90
CA ASN A 34 12.87 36.31 8.54
C ASN A 34 12.04 35.20 7.89
N PHE A 35 12.51 33.97 8.05
CA PHE A 35 11.84 32.75 7.61
C PHE A 35 11.62 31.80 8.78
N GLY A 36 10.44 31.21 8.89
CA GLY A 36 10.25 30.06 9.76
C GLY A 36 10.98 28.84 9.19
N ALA A 37 10.62 28.45 7.97
CA ALA A 37 11.30 27.41 7.22
C ALA A 37 11.47 27.78 5.75
N TYR A 38 12.66 27.48 5.21
CA TYR A 38 13.01 27.57 3.80
C TYR A 38 13.38 26.17 3.32
N VAL A 39 12.59 25.61 2.40
CA VAL A 39 12.69 24.19 2.08
C VAL A 39 12.64 23.86 0.59
N SER A 40 13.40 22.83 0.24
CA SER A 40 13.53 22.27 -1.10
C SER A 40 13.91 20.80 -1.03
N ASN A 41 13.15 19.93 -1.69
CA ASN A 41 13.36 18.48 -1.63
C ASN A 41 12.58 17.76 -2.75
N GLN A 42 13.02 16.58 -3.20
CA GLN A 42 12.23 15.74 -4.10
C GLN A 42 10.82 15.55 -3.55
N GLN A 43 10.72 15.07 -2.31
CA GLN A 43 9.43 14.90 -1.66
C GLN A 43 9.50 15.00 -0.14
N PHE A 44 8.37 15.31 0.49
CA PHE A 44 8.30 15.37 1.95
C PHE A 44 6.86 15.31 2.50
N LYS A 45 6.73 14.79 3.71
CA LYS A 45 5.55 14.92 4.56
C LYS A 45 5.87 15.81 5.76
N THR A 46 5.17 16.93 5.89
CA THR A 46 5.22 17.74 7.12
C THR A 46 3.88 17.73 7.87
N GLY A 47 3.94 17.70 9.20
CA GLY A 47 2.74 17.66 10.04
C GLY A 47 2.84 18.54 11.27
N HIS A 48 1.76 19.17 11.71
CA HIS A 48 1.76 19.89 12.99
C HIS A 48 2.88 20.95 13.10
N LEU A 49 2.93 21.86 12.12
CA LEU A 49 3.88 22.97 12.13
C LEU A 49 3.17 24.25 12.55
N ILE A 50 3.72 24.92 13.56
CA ILE A 50 3.19 26.17 14.09
C ILE A 50 4.18 27.29 13.79
N PHE A 51 3.73 28.35 13.14
CA PHE A 51 4.55 29.52 12.81
C PHE A 51 3.92 30.77 13.42
N VAL A 52 4.70 31.53 14.18
CA VAL A 52 4.24 32.71 14.90
C VAL A 52 5.19 33.87 14.65
N GLN A 53 4.67 35.00 14.20
CA GLN A 53 5.42 36.27 14.11
C GLN A 53 6.66 36.22 13.19
N CYS A 54 6.65 35.43 12.11
CA CYS A 54 7.73 35.48 11.12
C CYS A 54 7.68 36.82 10.34
N ASN A 55 8.79 37.54 10.31
CA ASN A 55 8.88 38.91 9.77
C ASN A 55 8.60 38.98 8.27
N ASN A 56 8.93 37.94 7.50
CA ASN A 56 8.69 37.89 6.06
C ASN A 56 7.77 36.72 5.68
N THR A 57 8.26 35.49 5.76
CA THR A 57 7.50 34.31 5.33
C THR A 57 7.54 33.22 6.39
N ALA A 58 6.38 32.65 6.73
CA ALA A 58 6.32 31.52 7.66
C ALA A 58 7.03 30.30 7.05
N LEU A 59 6.65 29.94 5.83
CA LEU A 59 7.21 28.83 5.07
C LEU A 59 7.39 29.18 3.60
N GLN A 60 8.59 28.96 3.08
CA GLN A 60 8.87 29.09 1.65
C GLN A 60 9.31 27.74 1.09
N ILE A 61 8.68 27.32 -0.01
CA ILE A 61 9.10 26.16 -0.80
C ILE A 61 9.72 26.67 -2.10
N HIS A 62 10.96 26.30 -2.36
CA HIS A 62 11.70 26.78 -3.54
C HIS A 62 11.68 25.76 -4.70
N TRP A 63 11.85 24.47 -4.43
CA TRP A 63 11.56 23.43 -5.42
C TRP A 63 11.12 22.13 -4.76
N ASP A 64 10.26 21.38 -5.46
CA ASP A 64 9.93 20.01 -5.11
C ASP A 64 9.47 19.19 -6.31
N TRP A 65 9.22 17.91 -6.08
CA TRP A 65 8.36 17.11 -6.95
C TRP A 65 6.99 16.88 -6.33
N ALA A 66 6.95 16.51 -5.03
CA ALA A 66 5.70 16.30 -4.31
C ALA A 66 5.82 16.58 -2.81
N TRP A 67 4.92 17.39 -2.26
CA TRP A 67 4.92 17.68 -0.83
C TRP A 67 3.52 17.64 -0.26
N THR A 68 3.35 16.98 0.89
CA THR A 68 2.11 17.01 1.67
C THR A 68 2.32 17.64 3.03
N MET A 69 1.56 18.70 3.30
CA MET A 69 1.61 19.47 4.54
C MET A 69 0.26 19.40 5.24
N GLN A 70 0.27 18.97 6.50
CA GLN A 70 -0.95 18.70 7.24
C GLN A 70 -0.94 19.32 8.64
N ASN A 71 -2.11 19.79 9.10
CA ASN A 71 -2.30 20.27 10.47
C ASN A 71 -1.39 21.45 10.85
N SER A 72 -1.23 22.42 9.95
CA SER A 72 -0.37 23.58 10.20
C SER A 72 -1.16 24.76 10.76
N VAL A 73 -0.50 25.59 11.57
CA VAL A 73 -1.04 26.87 12.06
C VAL A 73 -0.04 27.96 11.75
N ILE A 74 -0.47 29.01 11.07
CA ILE A 74 0.34 30.19 10.75
C ILE A 74 -0.35 31.41 11.32
N GLU A 75 0.34 32.16 12.17
CA GLU A 75 -0.22 33.30 12.87
C GLU A 75 0.71 34.51 12.87
N SER A 76 0.15 35.68 12.52
CA SER A 76 0.84 36.98 12.62
C SER A 76 2.15 37.06 11.83
N CYS A 77 2.25 36.33 10.72
CA CYS A 77 3.37 36.43 9.78
C CYS A 77 3.07 37.50 8.72
N ALA A 78 4.07 38.06 8.05
CA ALA A 78 3.80 38.97 6.92
C ALA A 78 3.23 38.22 5.70
N THR A 79 3.78 37.03 5.42
CA THR A 79 3.29 36.07 4.44
C THR A 79 3.24 34.68 5.07
N GLY A 80 2.18 33.91 4.81
CA GLY A 80 2.08 32.55 5.31
C GLY A 80 2.95 31.59 4.51
N LEU A 81 2.47 31.19 3.34
CA LEU A 81 3.18 30.26 2.45
C LEU A 81 3.63 30.98 1.18
N THR A 82 4.91 30.88 0.84
CA THR A 82 5.44 31.31 -0.45
C THR A 82 5.82 30.10 -1.30
N ILE A 83 5.24 30.00 -2.49
CA ILE A 83 5.48 28.94 -3.47
C ILE A 83 6.19 29.56 -4.68
N VAL A 84 7.41 29.09 -4.96
CA VAL A 84 8.28 29.70 -5.97
C VAL A 84 8.42 28.78 -7.20
N GLY A 85 8.33 29.38 -8.38
CA GLY A 85 8.56 28.72 -9.68
C GLY A 85 10.01 28.75 -10.13
N GLY A 86 10.32 27.91 -11.13
CA GLY A 86 11.68 27.54 -11.54
C GLY A 86 12.56 28.67 -12.09
N VAL A 87 12.01 29.88 -12.28
CA VAL A 87 12.74 31.05 -12.82
C VAL A 87 13.39 31.91 -11.71
N ALA A 88 13.15 31.63 -10.42
CA ALA A 88 13.83 32.33 -9.32
C ALA A 88 15.26 31.77 -9.11
N GLY A 89 16.13 32.05 -10.10
CA GLY A 89 17.53 31.69 -10.14
C GLY A 89 18.38 32.40 -9.08
N GLY A 90 18.40 31.85 -7.87
CA GLY A 90 19.54 32.02 -6.98
C GLY A 90 20.75 31.25 -7.50
N THR A 91 21.96 31.70 -7.16
CA THR A 91 23.17 30.89 -7.34
C THR A 91 22.91 29.52 -6.70
N HIS A 92 23.06 28.45 -7.49
CA HIS A 92 22.74 27.04 -7.15
C HIS A 92 21.30 26.52 -7.39
N SER A 93 20.43 27.23 -8.11
CA SER A 93 19.15 26.67 -8.61
C SER A 93 19.37 25.66 -9.75
N THR A 94 18.58 24.57 -9.80
CA THR A 94 18.59 23.55 -10.87
C THR A 94 17.62 23.85 -12.01
N SER A 95 17.03 25.06 -12.04
CA SER A 95 15.92 25.51 -12.91
C SER A 95 14.58 24.78 -12.74
N GLN A 96 14.45 23.83 -11.79
CA GLN A 96 13.17 23.22 -11.40
C GLN A 96 12.49 24.05 -10.30
N GLY A 97 11.18 24.29 -10.43
CA GLY A 97 10.35 24.93 -9.40
C GLY A 97 9.62 23.91 -8.53
N VAL A 98 8.63 24.37 -7.76
CA VAL A 98 7.69 23.47 -7.07
C VAL A 98 6.86 22.71 -8.09
N GLY A 99 6.93 21.38 -8.06
CA GLY A 99 6.17 20.51 -8.94
C GLY A 99 4.75 20.31 -8.43
N SER A 100 4.59 19.94 -7.16
CA SER A 100 3.28 19.57 -6.64
C SER A 100 3.17 19.68 -5.11
N LEU A 101 2.12 20.34 -4.61
CA LEU A 101 1.95 20.63 -3.17
C LEU A 101 0.51 20.48 -2.70
N VAL A 102 0.31 19.76 -1.59
CA VAL A 102 -0.96 19.70 -0.86
C VAL A 102 -0.80 20.36 0.50
N LEU A 103 -1.72 21.27 0.81
CA LEU A 103 -1.90 21.84 2.14
C LEU A 103 -3.29 21.46 2.66
N VAL A 104 -3.32 20.62 3.71
CA VAL A 104 -4.54 20.09 4.29
C VAL A 104 -4.66 20.46 5.78
N ASP A 105 -5.88 20.71 6.24
CA ASP A 105 -6.19 20.95 7.66
C ASP A 105 -5.39 22.11 8.28
N THR A 106 -5.32 23.24 7.58
CA THR A 106 -4.42 24.35 7.95
C THR A 106 -5.18 25.61 8.33
N ILE A 107 -4.69 26.32 9.34
CA ILE A 107 -5.20 27.63 9.74
C ILE A 107 -4.14 28.69 9.42
N ILE A 108 -4.55 29.76 8.73
CA ILE A 108 -3.73 30.95 8.51
C ILE A 108 -4.48 32.15 9.09
N ALA A 109 -3.92 32.78 10.12
CA ALA A 109 -4.58 33.82 10.89
C ALA A 109 -3.72 35.10 10.98
N ASN A 110 -4.38 36.26 10.97
CA ASN A 110 -3.76 37.58 11.19
C ASN A 110 -2.51 37.83 10.31
N THR A 111 -2.52 37.27 9.10
CA THR A 111 -1.40 37.26 8.15
C THR A 111 -1.91 37.92 6.87
N PRO A 112 -1.47 39.14 6.51
CA PRO A 112 -2.10 39.90 5.44
C PRO A 112 -2.04 39.19 4.07
N ASN A 113 -0.95 38.48 3.80
CA ASN A 113 -0.81 37.61 2.62
C ASN A 113 -0.83 36.14 3.06
N GLY A 114 -1.92 35.42 2.80
CA GLY A 114 -2.04 34.02 3.19
C GLY A 114 -1.06 33.12 2.44
N ILE A 115 -1.30 32.95 1.14
CA ILE A 115 -0.44 32.19 0.22
C ILE A 115 -0.08 33.08 -0.96
N VAL A 116 1.21 33.12 -1.30
CA VAL A 116 1.74 33.81 -2.47
C VAL A 116 2.40 32.78 -3.36
N THR A 117 1.96 32.69 -4.62
CA THR A 117 2.51 31.76 -5.60
C THR A 117 2.93 32.49 -6.87
N SER A 118 4.01 32.03 -7.49
CA SER A 118 4.38 32.42 -8.86
C SER A 118 3.96 31.39 -9.91
N LEU A 119 3.34 30.29 -9.50
CA LEU A 119 3.07 29.12 -10.36
C LEU A 119 1.67 29.10 -10.95
N ALA A 120 0.74 29.94 -10.48
CA ALA A 120 -0.60 30.00 -11.06
C ALA A 120 -0.60 30.46 -12.53
N ALA A 121 0.45 31.13 -12.98
CA ALA A 121 0.66 31.48 -14.39
C ALA A 121 1.15 30.32 -15.25
N GLU A 122 1.78 29.33 -14.62
CA GLU A 122 2.40 28.19 -15.26
C GLU A 122 1.39 27.03 -15.26
N ASN A 123 0.98 26.54 -16.44
CA ASN A 123 0.10 25.37 -16.55
C ASN A 123 0.87 24.04 -16.29
N SER A 124 1.85 24.07 -15.38
CA SER A 124 2.84 23.03 -15.13
C SER A 124 3.19 22.97 -13.65
N THR A 125 2.18 22.92 -12.77
CA THR A 125 2.30 22.68 -11.33
C THR A 125 0.96 22.17 -10.81
N SER A 126 0.98 21.41 -9.71
CA SER A 126 -0.24 21.09 -8.96
C SER A 126 -0.20 21.71 -7.56
N PHE A 127 -1.27 22.41 -7.16
CA PHE A 127 -1.42 22.94 -5.82
C PHE A 127 -2.84 22.70 -5.31
N LEU A 128 -2.97 22.09 -4.14
CA LEU A 128 -4.25 21.81 -3.49
C LEU A 128 -4.32 22.40 -2.09
N LEU A 129 -5.41 23.11 -1.82
CA LEU A 129 -5.90 23.43 -0.48
C LEU A 129 -7.06 22.51 -0.14
N GLN A 130 -7.07 21.90 1.04
CA GLN A 130 -8.22 21.14 1.51
C GLN A 130 -8.46 21.33 3.01
N ASN A 131 -9.68 21.72 3.41
CA ASN A 131 -10.02 22.09 4.78
C ASN A 131 -9.06 23.15 5.36
N VAL A 132 -8.94 24.29 4.67
CA VAL A 132 -8.04 25.39 5.05
C VAL A 132 -8.86 26.62 5.46
N GLY A 133 -8.55 27.20 6.61
CA GLY A 133 -9.20 28.40 7.13
C GLY A 133 -8.29 29.61 7.10
N PHE A 134 -8.77 30.71 6.53
CA PHE A 134 -8.12 32.01 6.57
C PHE A 134 -8.92 32.95 7.48
N PHE A 135 -8.28 33.48 8.53
CA PHE A 135 -8.91 34.34 9.53
C PHE A 135 -8.18 35.68 9.62
N ASN A 136 -8.88 36.79 9.37
CA ASN A 136 -8.28 38.13 9.26
C ASN A 136 -7.08 38.17 8.28
N VAL A 137 -7.25 37.55 7.13
CA VAL A 137 -6.25 37.50 6.04
C VAL A 137 -6.78 38.35 4.90
N GLN A 138 -6.02 39.33 4.41
CA GLN A 138 -6.52 40.23 3.36
C GLN A 138 -6.58 39.56 1.99
N LYS A 139 -5.55 38.77 1.66
CA LYS A 139 -5.44 38.02 0.41
C LYS A 139 -5.17 36.55 0.73
N ALA A 140 -6.15 35.68 0.53
CA ALA A 140 -6.01 34.26 0.87
C ALA A 140 -5.01 33.57 -0.08
N VAL A 141 -5.16 33.74 -1.39
CA VAL A 141 -4.19 33.27 -2.40
C VAL A 141 -3.93 34.36 -3.44
N GLN A 142 -2.66 34.67 -3.65
CA GLN A 142 -2.19 35.67 -4.62
C GLN A 142 -1.24 35.05 -5.65
N ASP A 143 -1.47 35.36 -6.92
CA ASP A 143 -0.52 35.16 -8.02
C ASP A 143 0.34 36.43 -8.13
N ASN A 144 1.61 36.35 -7.71
CA ASN A 144 2.49 37.51 -7.72
C ASN A 144 3.03 37.86 -9.11
N VAL A 145 3.00 36.92 -10.07
CA VAL A 145 3.42 37.16 -11.45
C VAL A 145 2.37 37.97 -12.18
N ARG A 146 1.09 37.62 -12.02
CA ARG A 146 -0.02 38.38 -12.61
C ARG A 146 -0.46 39.59 -11.76
N GLY A 147 -0.02 39.67 -10.51
CA GLY A 147 -0.46 40.69 -9.56
C GLY A 147 -1.93 40.53 -9.15
N THR A 148 -2.53 39.35 -9.35
CA THR A 148 -3.96 39.10 -9.10
C THR A 148 -4.16 38.29 -7.82
N THR A 149 -5.28 38.53 -7.15
CA THR A 149 -5.74 37.68 -6.03
C THR A 149 -6.65 36.61 -6.60
N THR A 150 -6.24 35.34 -6.56
CA THR A 150 -6.98 34.20 -7.11
C THR A 150 -8.00 33.65 -6.12
N LEU A 151 -7.78 33.87 -4.82
CA LEU A 151 -8.76 33.64 -3.77
C LEU A 151 -8.77 34.83 -2.81
N ALA A 152 -9.91 35.50 -2.71
CA ALA A 152 -10.09 36.66 -1.84
C ALA A 152 -9.95 36.27 -0.36
N GLY A 153 -9.35 37.15 0.43
CA GLY A 153 -9.33 37.04 1.89
C GLY A 153 -10.54 37.74 2.53
N GLY A 154 -10.53 37.80 3.86
CA GLY A 154 -11.53 38.47 4.68
C GLY A 154 -11.33 38.17 6.17
N ASN A 155 -12.34 38.51 6.97
CA ASN A 155 -12.36 38.17 8.40
C ASN A 155 -12.38 36.64 8.61
N GLN A 156 -13.11 35.92 7.74
CA GLN A 156 -13.18 34.46 7.75
C GLN A 156 -13.45 33.95 6.33
N VAL A 157 -12.56 33.11 5.82
CA VAL A 157 -12.73 32.38 4.55
C VAL A 157 -12.40 30.92 4.81
N LEU A 158 -13.40 30.05 4.63
CA LEU A 158 -13.25 28.61 4.81
C LEU A 158 -13.18 27.92 3.45
N VAL A 159 -12.05 27.29 3.16
CA VAL A 159 -11.80 26.59 1.91
C VAL A 159 -11.98 25.10 2.12
N HIS A 160 -13.03 24.54 1.53
CA HIS A 160 -13.25 23.10 1.57
C HIS A 160 -12.22 22.35 0.73
N SER A 161 -12.09 22.71 -0.54
CA SER A 161 -11.15 22.10 -1.47
C SER A 161 -11.01 22.98 -2.72
N TRP A 162 -9.82 23.51 -2.97
CA TRP A 162 -9.54 24.48 -4.02
C TRP A 162 -8.10 24.34 -4.52
N GLY A 163 -7.85 24.56 -5.80
CA GLY A 163 -6.49 24.43 -6.33
C GLY A 163 -6.33 24.75 -7.81
N PHE A 164 -5.13 24.48 -8.31
CA PHE A 164 -4.78 24.51 -9.73
C PHE A 164 -3.89 23.31 -10.07
N GLY A 165 -4.02 22.78 -11.28
CA GLY A 165 -3.31 21.58 -11.72
C GLY A 165 -4.15 20.69 -12.64
N GLN A 166 -3.57 19.57 -13.07
CA GLN A 166 -4.24 18.60 -13.95
C GLN A 166 -5.26 17.76 -13.17
N ILE A 167 -6.50 17.73 -13.63
CA ILE A 167 -7.54 16.83 -13.10
C ILE A 167 -7.85 15.76 -14.14
N ASN A 168 -7.92 14.52 -13.69
CA ASN A 168 -8.41 13.41 -14.50
C ASN A 168 -9.71 12.86 -13.91
N ASN A 169 -10.77 12.88 -14.70
CA ASN A 169 -12.04 12.23 -14.38
C ASN A 169 -12.14 10.96 -15.22
N ALA A 170 -11.46 9.88 -14.82
CA ALA A 170 -11.67 8.46 -15.16
C ALA A 170 -11.83 7.99 -16.62
N THR A 171 -12.71 8.66 -17.36
CA THR A 171 -13.24 8.36 -18.67
C THR A 171 -12.87 9.43 -19.70
N GLY A 172 -12.23 10.52 -19.26
CA GLY A 172 -11.85 11.65 -20.11
C GLY A 172 -10.36 11.98 -20.05
N PRO A 173 -9.85 12.74 -21.03
CA PRO A 173 -8.50 13.27 -20.99
C PRO A 173 -8.31 14.18 -19.78
N SER A 174 -7.07 14.28 -19.30
CA SER A 174 -6.74 15.23 -18.24
C SER A 174 -7.00 16.66 -18.68
N LYS A 175 -7.49 17.49 -17.75
CA LYS A 175 -7.77 18.90 -17.97
C LYS A 175 -7.14 19.74 -16.87
N PHE A 176 -6.38 20.76 -17.27
CA PHE A 176 -5.83 21.72 -16.33
C PHE A 176 -6.94 22.64 -15.81
N VAL A 177 -7.02 22.79 -14.49
CA VAL A 177 -7.83 23.82 -13.84
C VAL A 177 -6.92 24.85 -13.19
N ASN A 178 -7.36 26.11 -13.17
CA ASN A 178 -6.57 27.21 -12.63
C ASN A 178 -7.39 28.01 -11.61
N GLY A 179 -7.22 27.70 -10.33
CA GLY A 179 -7.87 28.38 -9.23
C GLY A 179 -9.36 28.06 -9.11
N ALA A 180 -9.69 26.78 -9.05
CA ALA A 180 -11.08 26.30 -9.01
C ALA A 180 -11.34 25.41 -7.79
N ASN A 181 -12.62 25.25 -7.45
CA ASN A 181 -13.04 24.25 -6.48
C ASN A 181 -12.77 22.84 -7.02
N ILE A 182 -12.12 22.02 -6.21
CA ILE A 182 -11.75 20.64 -6.56
C ILE A 182 -12.67 19.70 -5.79
N PRO A 183 -13.32 18.71 -6.42
CA PRO A 183 -14.08 17.70 -5.68
C PRO A 183 -13.25 17.04 -4.58
N ALA A 184 -13.84 16.94 -3.39
CA ALA A 184 -13.20 16.38 -2.21
C ALA A 184 -13.93 15.12 -1.75
N MET A 185 -13.18 14.17 -1.21
CA MET A 185 -13.75 13.01 -0.57
C MET A 185 -14.62 13.39 0.64
N THR A 186 -15.66 12.58 0.89
CA THR A 186 -16.39 12.66 2.16
C THR A 186 -15.55 11.97 3.22
N ARG A 187 -15.06 12.72 4.20
CA ARG A 187 -14.19 12.16 5.23
C ARG A 187 -15.01 11.35 6.25
N PRO A 188 -14.85 10.02 6.34
CA PRO A 188 -15.56 9.22 7.32
C PRO A 188 -15.06 9.55 8.72
N THR A 189 -15.95 9.49 9.71
CA THR A 189 -15.64 9.81 11.11
C THR A 189 -14.52 8.97 11.69
N SER A 190 -14.34 7.74 11.19
CA SER A 190 -13.25 6.84 11.56
C SER A 190 -11.86 7.39 11.23
N LEU A 191 -11.73 8.27 10.22
CA LEU A 191 -10.46 8.88 9.79
C LEU A 191 -10.20 10.26 10.42
N LEU A 192 -11.12 10.78 11.22
CA LEU A 192 -11.08 12.14 11.75
C LEU A 192 -10.53 12.22 13.18
N GLY A 193 -9.88 13.33 13.49
CA GLY A 193 -9.37 13.69 14.80
C GLY A 193 -10.09 14.89 15.42
N VAL A 194 -9.34 15.72 16.14
CA VAL A 194 -9.88 16.89 16.86
C VAL A 194 -10.48 17.90 15.89
N THR A 195 -11.59 18.52 16.32
CA THR A 195 -12.28 19.58 15.57
C THR A 195 -11.73 20.95 15.97
N ASN A 196 -11.29 21.73 15.00
CA ASN A 196 -11.04 23.15 15.21
C ASN A 196 -12.38 23.90 15.20
N GLN A 197 -12.60 24.79 16.18
CA GLN A 197 -13.79 25.64 16.21
C GLN A 197 -13.88 26.39 14.88
N ASN A 198 -15.01 26.25 14.17
CA ASN A 198 -15.30 26.86 12.86
C ASN A 198 -14.66 26.23 11.61
N MET A 199 -14.04 25.04 11.68
CA MET A 199 -13.65 24.25 10.50
C MET A 199 -14.21 22.83 10.55
N LYS A 200 -14.14 22.10 9.43
CA LYS A 200 -14.41 20.66 9.47
C LYS A 200 -13.35 19.95 10.33
N PRO A 201 -13.66 18.80 10.94
CA PRO A 201 -12.69 18.05 11.72
C PRO A 201 -11.46 17.71 10.87
N ASN A 202 -10.29 17.81 11.50
CA ASN A 202 -9.03 17.47 10.85
C ASN A 202 -8.94 15.95 10.65
N LEU A 203 -8.17 15.53 9.65
CA LEU A 203 -7.73 14.15 9.54
C LEU A 203 -6.92 13.78 10.78
N PHE A 204 -7.13 12.57 11.28
CA PHE A 204 -6.51 12.14 12.52
C PHE A 204 -4.99 12.10 12.38
N THR A 205 -4.32 12.82 13.29
CA THR A 205 -2.90 12.67 13.56
C THR A 205 -2.67 12.51 15.04
N ARG A 206 -1.62 11.77 15.37
CA ARG A 206 -1.23 11.51 16.75
C ARG A 206 0.27 11.71 16.88
N ARG A 207 0.65 12.69 17.69
CA ARG A 207 2.04 12.98 18.01
C ARG A 207 2.75 11.73 18.54
N ARG A 208 4.04 11.63 18.25
CA ARG A 208 4.90 10.62 18.83
C ARG A 208 4.80 10.60 20.37
N PRO A 209 4.41 9.46 20.99
CA PRO A 209 4.33 9.36 22.44
C PRO A 209 5.70 9.58 23.09
N THR A 210 5.82 10.55 24.00
CA THR A 210 7.09 10.86 24.70
C THR A 210 7.29 10.07 25.98
N TYR A 211 6.23 9.43 26.49
CA TYR A 211 6.20 8.69 27.74
C TYR A 211 6.66 9.45 29.00
N TYR A 212 6.71 10.79 28.99
CA TYR A 212 7.18 11.59 30.13
C TYR A 212 6.38 11.41 31.43
N SER A 213 5.13 10.97 31.33
CA SER A 213 4.28 10.66 32.48
C SER A 213 4.49 9.25 33.06
N ILE A 214 5.29 8.40 32.41
CA ILE A 214 5.56 7.04 32.86
C ILE A 214 6.81 7.04 33.76
N PRO A 215 6.73 6.52 35.00
CA PRO A 215 7.86 6.52 35.91
C PRO A 215 8.97 5.60 35.42
N THR A 216 10.22 5.94 35.72
CA THR A 216 11.41 5.20 35.24
C THR A 216 11.45 3.74 35.68
N ASN A 217 10.85 3.39 36.83
CA ASN A 217 10.73 2.00 37.29
C ASN A 217 9.74 1.15 36.47
N LYS A 218 9.01 1.75 35.54
CA LYS A 218 8.18 1.08 34.53
C LYS A 218 8.88 0.97 33.17
N VAL A 219 10.17 1.29 33.10
CA VAL A 219 11.00 1.10 31.92
C VAL A 219 11.88 -0.12 32.12
N ILE A 220 11.66 -1.14 31.31
CA ILE A 220 12.37 -2.42 31.35
C ILE A 220 13.44 -2.42 30.28
N ASN A 221 14.71 -2.51 30.68
CA ASN A 221 15.84 -2.60 29.76
C ASN A 221 16.10 -4.06 29.39
N VAL A 222 15.99 -4.39 28.10
CA VAL A 222 16.15 -5.78 27.63
C VAL A 222 17.51 -6.39 27.96
N LYS A 223 18.59 -5.58 27.97
CA LYS A 223 19.94 -6.07 28.28
C LYS A 223 20.14 -6.40 29.75
N GLN A 224 19.41 -5.71 30.64
CA GLN A 224 19.43 -6.02 32.07
C GLN A 224 18.70 -7.33 32.37
N LEU A 225 17.82 -7.79 31.48
CA LEU A 225 17.04 -9.02 31.61
C LEU A 225 17.54 -10.17 30.72
N GLY A 226 18.75 -10.06 30.17
CA GLY A 226 19.47 -11.18 29.57
C GLY A 226 19.68 -11.12 28.05
N ALA A 227 18.95 -10.26 27.33
CA ALA A 227 19.19 -10.05 25.90
C ALA A 227 20.58 -9.45 25.68
N LYS A 228 21.34 -9.92 24.68
CA LYS A 228 22.71 -9.47 24.44
C LYS A 228 22.75 -8.29 23.48
N GLY A 229 22.00 -8.37 22.38
CA GLY A 229 22.04 -7.37 21.32
C GLY A 229 23.42 -7.25 20.67
N ASP A 230 24.16 -8.36 20.56
CA ASP A 230 25.54 -8.43 20.06
C ASP A 230 25.66 -8.87 18.59
N GLY A 231 24.53 -9.13 17.92
CA GLY A 231 24.46 -9.59 16.52
C GLY A 231 24.77 -11.08 16.32
N VAL A 232 24.99 -11.83 17.40
CA VAL A 232 25.39 -13.24 17.34
C VAL A 232 24.52 -14.12 18.23
N THR A 233 24.32 -13.73 19.49
CA THR A 233 23.50 -14.48 20.45
C THR A 233 22.04 -14.48 20.02
N ASP A 234 21.42 -15.66 20.05
CA ASP A 234 19.98 -15.78 19.85
C ASP A 234 19.24 -15.20 21.08
N ASP A 235 18.62 -14.05 20.87
CA ASP A 235 17.89 -13.32 21.89
C ASP A 235 16.39 -13.64 21.90
N THR A 236 15.89 -14.55 21.03
CA THR A 236 14.45 -14.80 20.88
C THR A 236 13.75 -15.15 22.20
N ALA A 237 14.28 -16.15 22.93
CA ALA A 237 13.63 -16.62 24.16
C ALA A 237 13.61 -15.54 25.26
N ALA A 238 14.72 -14.81 25.40
CA ALA A 238 14.82 -13.72 26.37
C ALA A 238 13.84 -12.59 26.03
N LEU A 239 13.81 -12.16 24.76
CA LEU A 239 12.93 -11.07 24.33
C LEU A 239 11.44 -11.43 24.44
N ASN A 240 11.04 -12.64 24.04
CA ASN A 240 9.66 -13.11 24.19
C ASN A 240 9.22 -13.08 25.66
N ALA A 241 10.05 -13.57 26.59
CA ALA A 241 9.74 -13.53 28.02
C ALA A 241 9.65 -12.09 28.56
N ILE A 242 10.53 -11.19 28.12
CA ILE A 242 10.54 -9.78 28.54
C ILE A 242 9.29 -9.04 28.04
N LEU A 243 8.93 -9.21 26.76
CA LEU A 243 7.77 -8.57 26.15
C LEU A 243 6.47 -9.03 26.82
N ASP A 244 6.32 -10.32 27.07
CA ASP A 244 5.17 -10.89 27.79
C ASP A 244 5.04 -10.33 29.21
N GLY A 245 6.13 -10.35 30.00
CA GLY A 245 6.13 -9.77 31.35
C GLY A 245 5.86 -8.26 31.38
N ALA A 246 6.37 -7.52 30.40
CA ALA A 246 6.19 -6.07 30.29
C ALA A 246 4.75 -5.69 29.94
N ALA A 247 4.13 -6.41 28.99
CA ALA A 247 2.73 -6.19 28.60
C ALA A 247 1.79 -6.36 29.80
N ASN A 248 1.98 -7.42 30.59
CA ASN A 248 1.20 -7.70 31.80
C ASN A 248 1.29 -6.61 32.88
N THR A 249 2.38 -5.84 32.91
CA THR A 249 2.63 -4.79 33.91
C THR A 249 2.44 -3.37 33.37
N SER A 250 1.99 -3.25 32.12
CA SER A 250 1.90 -1.99 31.37
C SER A 250 3.22 -1.21 31.35
N SER A 251 4.34 -1.93 31.27
CA SER A 251 5.69 -1.35 31.26
C SER A 251 6.15 -1.03 29.84
N ILE A 252 7.11 -0.11 29.73
CA ILE A 252 7.80 0.21 28.48
C ILE A 252 9.01 -0.71 28.35
N VAL A 253 9.15 -1.38 27.21
CA VAL A 253 10.34 -2.16 26.88
C VAL A 253 11.31 -1.26 26.12
N TYR A 254 12.44 -0.99 26.75
CA TYR A 254 13.54 -0.22 26.19
C TYR A 254 14.59 -1.16 25.59
N PHE A 255 14.87 -0.97 24.31
CA PHE A 255 15.94 -1.63 23.58
C PHE A 255 17.14 -0.69 23.49
N PRO A 256 18.23 -0.91 24.26
CA PRO A 256 19.48 -0.21 24.01
C PRO A 256 20.01 -0.51 22.61
N HIS A 257 20.87 0.36 22.09
CA HIS A 257 21.55 0.14 20.82
C HIS A 257 22.19 -1.27 20.76
N GLY A 258 21.96 -1.96 19.65
CA GLY A 258 22.42 -3.33 19.47
C GLY A 258 21.70 -4.03 18.32
N VAL A 259 22.19 -5.24 18.02
CA VAL A 259 21.58 -6.15 17.03
C VAL A 259 21.11 -7.38 17.78
N TYR A 260 19.80 -7.50 17.96
CA TYR A 260 19.16 -8.60 18.67
C TYR A 260 18.75 -9.65 17.65
N VAL A 261 19.46 -10.77 17.61
CA VAL A 261 19.16 -11.84 16.66
C VAL A 261 17.95 -12.62 17.15
N ILE A 262 17.04 -12.93 16.23
CA ILE A 262 15.94 -13.86 16.46
C ILE A 262 16.03 -15.04 15.48
N THR A 263 15.81 -16.26 15.98
CA THR A 263 15.82 -17.49 15.16
C THR A 263 14.45 -18.15 15.04
N SER A 264 13.45 -17.61 15.73
CA SER A 264 12.02 -17.90 15.58
C SER A 264 11.21 -16.64 15.85
N THR A 265 9.89 -16.70 15.67
CA THR A 265 9.00 -15.54 15.82
C THR A 265 9.18 -14.82 17.15
N LEU A 266 9.37 -13.50 17.07
CA LEU A 266 9.28 -12.58 18.19
C LEU A 266 7.81 -12.14 18.33
N HIS A 267 7.20 -12.54 19.43
CA HIS A 267 5.82 -12.18 19.75
C HIS A 267 5.81 -10.88 20.55
N VAL A 268 5.10 -9.88 20.05
CA VAL A 268 4.87 -8.59 20.73
C VAL A 268 3.41 -8.55 21.17
N PRO A 269 3.09 -8.85 22.44
CA PRO A 269 1.71 -8.95 22.89
C PRO A 269 0.97 -7.61 22.89
N VAL A 270 -0.37 -7.68 22.83
CA VAL A 270 -1.22 -6.51 23.11
C VAL A 270 -0.89 -5.88 24.47
N GLY A 271 -0.86 -4.55 24.52
CA GLY A 271 -0.43 -3.76 25.68
C GLY A 271 1.04 -3.32 25.64
N SER A 272 1.83 -3.86 24.69
CA SER A 272 3.26 -3.55 24.55
C SER A 272 3.52 -2.09 24.17
N ARG A 273 4.55 -1.51 24.79
CA ARG A 273 5.14 -0.22 24.41
C ARG A 273 6.64 -0.41 24.26
N ILE A 274 7.14 -0.25 23.05
CA ILE A 274 8.54 -0.49 22.67
C ILE A 274 9.18 0.84 22.28
N ILE A 275 10.40 1.05 22.75
CA ILE A 275 11.25 2.18 22.34
C ILE A 275 12.70 1.70 22.17
N GLY A 276 13.26 1.95 21.00
CA GLY A 276 14.68 1.73 20.73
C GLY A 276 15.56 2.93 21.07
N GLN A 277 16.84 2.68 21.27
CA GLN A 277 17.86 3.71 21.43
C GLN A 277 18.63 3.88 20.11
N ALA A 278 18.25 4.89 19.34
CA ALA A 278 18.86 5.22 18.04
C ALA A 278 18.82 4.05 17.04
N TRP A 279 19.79 3.13 17.05
CA TRP A 279 19.95 2.06 16.07
C TRP A 279 19.76 0.67 16.68
N SER A 280 18.57 0.43 17.23
CA SER A 280 18.20 -0.86 17.85
C SER A 280 17.57 -1.78 16.81
N GLN A 281 18.22 -2.91 16.53
CA GLN A 281 17.84 -3.79 15.41
C GLN A 281 17.30 -5.12 15.91
N ILE A 282 16.15 -5.55 15.40
CA ILE A 282 15.73 -6.95 15.44
C ILE A 282 16.16 -7.61 14.12
N MET A 283 17.00 -8.64 14.19
CA MET A 283 17.58 -9.31 13.02
C MET A 283 17.12 -10.75 12.95
N ALA A 284 16.22 -11.07 12.01
CA ALA A 284 15.81 -12.44 11.74
C ALA A 284 16.93 -13.23 11.03
N ARG A 285 17.25 -14.42 11.54
CA ARG A 285 18.32 -15.28 11.01
C ARG A 285 17.99 -16.75 11.21
N GLY A 286 18.43 -17.60 10.28
CA GLY A 286 18.37 -19.05 10.43
C GLY A 286 17.24 -19.71 9.65
N SER A 287 17.28 -21.04 9.60
CA SER A 287 16.44 -21.87 8.71
C SER A 287 14.94 -21.76 8.97
N TYR A 288 14.51 -21.32 10.16
CA TYR A 288 13.09 -21.09 10.47
C TYR A 288 12.42 -20.12 9.47
N PHE A 289 13.19 -19.16 8.95
CA PHE A 289 12.73 -18.16 7.97
C PHE A 289 13.14 -18.49 6.52
N GLY A 290 13.71 -19.67 6.28
CA GLY A 290 14.33 -20.00 4.98
C GLY A 290 13.37 -20.50 3.91
N ASP A 291 12.23 -21.04 4.31
CA ASP A 291 11.28 -21.67 3.39
C ASP A 291 10.29 -20.66 2.80
N GLU A 292 10.50 -20.29 1.54
CA GLU A 292 9.62 -19.40 0.78
C GLU A 292 8.23 -19.99 0.54
N ALA A 293 8.09 -21.31 0.40
CA ALA A 293 6.78 -21.93 0.16
C ALA A 293 5.90 -21.90 1.43
N HIS A 294 6.53 -21.78 2.61
CA HIS A 294 5.87 -21.66 3.89
C HIS A 294 6.39 -20.45 4.67
N PRO A 295 6.07 -19.21 4.23
CA PRO A 295 6.57 -18.01 4.88
C PRO A 295 6.26 -17.97 6.37
N ARG A 296 7.19 -17.45 7.17
CA ARG A 296 7.05 -17.33 8.62
C ARG A 296 7.30 -15.92 9.11
N VAL A 297 6.47 -15.50 10.06
CA VAL A 297 6.53 -14.19 10.69
C VAL A 297 7.76 -14.07 11.57
N ALA A 298 8.59 -13.06 11.33
CA ALA A 298 9.72 -12.71 12.18
C ALA A 298 9.27 -11.92 13.41
N VAL A 299 8.47 -10.87 13.23
CA VAL A 299 7.92 -10.07 14.33
C VAL A 299 6.40 -10.01 14.21
N GLU A 300 5.70 -10.61 15.18
CA GLU A 300 4.24 -10.67 15.26
C GLU A 300 3.74 -9.63 16.26
N LEU A 301 3.02 -8.61 15.80
CA LEU A 301 2.52 -7.49 16.61
C LEU A 301 1.04 -7.65 16.93
N GLY A 302 0.79 -8.14 18.13
CA GLY A 302 -0.51 -8.65 18.56
C GLY A 302 -0.87 -9.95 17.85
N LYS A 303 -1.88 -10.64 18.38
CA LYS A 303 -2.52 -11.77 17.72
C LYS A 303 -3.76 -11.31 16.96
N ARG A 304 -4.18 -12.10 15.98
CA ARG A 304 -5.46 -11.86 15.29
C ARG A 304 -6.60 -11.87 16.31
N GLY A 305 -7.44 -10.84 16.23
CA GLY A 305 -8.53 -10.62 17.19
C GLY A 305 -8.17 -9.76 18.41
N ASP A 306 -6.88 -9.50 18.66
CA ASP A 306 -6.47 -8.61 19.75
C ASP A 306 -7.01 -7.19 19.54
N VAL A 307 -7.51 -6.59 20.63
CA VAL A 307 -7.94 -5.20 20.66
C VAL A 307 -7.23 -4.49 21.81
N GLY A 308 -6.48 -3.43 21.53
CA GLY A 308 -5.73 -2.75 22.58
C GLY A 308 -4.79 -1.65 22.12
N ILE A 309 -3.77 -1.45 22.94
CA ILE A 309 -2.67 -0.51 22.71
C ILE A 309 -1.46 -1.32 22.28
N LEU A 310 -0.79 -0.89 21.22
CA LEU A 310 0.53 -1.42 20.85
C LEU A 310 1.30 -0.28 20.19
N GLU A 311 2.44 0.08 20.77
CA GLU A 311 3.23 1.23 20.36
C GLU A 311 4.68 0.82 20.12
N VAL A 312 5.20 1.07 18.91
CA VAL A 312 6.60 0.78 18.55
C VAL A 312 7.27 2.05 18.08
N GLN A 313 8.45 2.35 18.61
CA GLN A 313 9.24 3.53 18.28
C GLN A 313 10.74 3.22 18.17
N ASP A 314 11.42 3.90 17.25
CA ASP A 314 12.89 3.90 17.14
C ASP A 314 13.52 2.49 16.93
N MET A 315 12.84 1.60 16.20
CA MET A 315 13.29 0.23 15.92
C MET A 315 13.62 -0.01 14.44
N LEU A 316 14.65 -0.83 14.17
CA LEU A 316 14.96 -1.32 12.84
C LEU A 316 14.70 -2.83 12.75
N PHE A 317 13.94 -3.29 11.76
CA PHE A 317 13.72 -4.70 11.47
C PHE A 317 14.54 -5.11 10.25
N THR A 318 15.29 -6.21 10.35
CA THR A 318 16.19 -6.66 9.28
C THR A 318 16.36 -8.18 9.26
N VAL A 319 17.06 -8.68 8.24
CA VAL A 319 17.42 -10.09 8.09
C VAL A 319 18.93 -10.27 8.02
N SER A 320 19.40 -11.48 8.31
CA SER A 320 20.74 -11.92 7.98
C SER A 320 20.73 -13.31 7.37
N VAL A 321 21.41 -13.45 6.24
CA VAL A 321 21.62 -14.74 5.54
C VAL A 321 22.94 -15.41 5.92
N THR A 322 23.68 -14.85 6.87
CA THR A 322 25.02 -15.33 7.28
C THR A 322 25.01 -16.72 7.92
N SER A 323 23.86 -17.20 8.38
CA SER A 323 23.70 -18.51 9.02
C SER A 323 22.36 -19.16 8.68
N GLY A 324 21.99 -19.12 7.40
CA GLY A 324 20.76 -19.72 6.85
C GLY A 324 19.98 -18.75 5.97
N ALA A 325 19.28 -19.26 4.96
CA ALA A 325 18.44 -18.44 4.09
C ALA A 325 17.28 -17.80 4.88
N THR A 326 16.80 -16.65 4.41
CA THR A 326 15.65 -15.92 4.99
C THR A 326 14.57 -15.63 3.96
N ALA A 327 14.57 -16.34 2.82
CA ALA A 327 13.65 -16.09 1.71
C ALA A 327 12.16 -16.21 2.10
N GLY A 328 11.82 -16.97 3.14
CA GLY A 328 10.48 -17.12 3.72
C GLY A 328 10.13 -16.11 4.80
N ALA A 329 10.98 -15.14 5.12
CA ALA A 329 10.68 -14.18 6.17
C ALA A 329 9.49 -13.27 5.79
N VAL A 330 8.50 -13.20 6.68
CA VAL A 330 7.55 -12.09 6.78
C VAL A 330 8.05 -11.18 7.88
N MET A 331 8.67 -10.05 7.54
CA MET A 331 9.45 -9.30 8.53
C MET A 331 8.61 -8.75 9.67
N VAL A 332 7.45 -8.16 9.35
CA VAL A 332 6.54 -7.57 10.33
C VAL A 332 5.10 -7.95 9.97
N GLU A 333 4.43 -8.67 10.86
CA GLU A 333 2.98 -8.92 10.77
C GLU A 333 2.25 -8.12 11.85
N TRP A 334 1.26 -7.33 11.45
CA TRP A 334 0.50 -6.43 12.31
C TRP A 334 -0.95 -6.88 12.38
N ASN A 335 -1.32 -7.47 13.52
CA ASN A 335 -2.62 -8.10 13.70
C ASN A 335 -3.59 -7.27 14.55
N ILE A 336 -3.05 -6.47 15.47
CA ILE A 336 -3.84 -5.79 16.49
C ILE A 336 -4.82 -4.76 15.91
N ARG A 337 -6.00 -4.68 16.54
CA ARG A 337 -6.94 -3.56 16.41
C ARG A 337 -6.80 -2.59 17.58
N GLN A 338 -6.92 -1.29 17.29
CA GLN A 338 -6.83 -0.24 18.30
C GLN A 338 -8.01 -0.29 19.27
N SER A 339 -7.75 -0.06 20.57
CA SER A 339 -8.80 0.20 21.57
C SER A 339 -9.23 1.66 21.62
N THR A 340 -8.34 2.58 21.24
CA THR A 340 -8.64 4.01 21.08
C THR A 340 -7.97 4.53 19.81
N THR A 341 -8.48 5.60 19.20
CA THR A 341 -7.96 6.08 17.90
C THR A 341 -6.46 6.33 17.95
N GLY A 342 -5.70 5.67 17.08
CA GLY A 342 -4.25 5.72 16.98
C GLY A 342 -3.48 4.97 18.06
N SER A 343 -4.13 4.14 18.91
CA SER A 343 -3.47 3.40 20.00
C SER A 343 -2.67 2.19 19.54
N ALA A 344 -2.90 1.73 18.32
CA ALA A 344 -2.09 0.73 17.62
C ALA A 344 -1.26 1.50 16.58
N GLY A 345 0.03 1.73 16.85
CA GLY A 345 0.87 2.48 15.92
C GLY A 345 2.37 2.28 16.04
N ILE A 346 3.06 2.55 14.94
CA ILE A 346 4.50 2.42 14.77
C ILE A 346 5.07 3.73 14.21
N ARG A 347 6.18 4.19 14.80
CA ARG A 347 6.80 5.47 14.45
C ARG A 347 8.30 5.38 14.42
N ASP A 348 8.96 6.16 13.56
CA ASP A 348 10.43 6.22 13.48
C ASP A 348 11.05 4.81 13.48
N SER A 349 10.37 3.87 12.84
CA SER A 349 10.73 2.46 12.87
C SER A 349 10.64 1.94 11.45
N HIS A 350 11.70 1.24 11.05
CA HIS A 350 11.99 1.00 9.64
C HIS A 350 12.23 -0.49 9.41
N ILE A 351 12.04 -0.93 8.18
CA ILE A 351 12.44 -2.25 7.72
C ILE A 351 13.53 -2.04 6.69
N ARG A 352 14.69 -2.66 6.90
CA ARG A 352 15.80 -2.67 5.94
C ARG A 352 16.22 -4.10 5.70
N VAL A 353 16.16 -4.56 4.46
CA VAL A 353 16.70 -5.88 4.11
C VAL A 353 17.92 -5.73 3.19
N GLY A 354 19.07 -6.14 3.72
CA GLY A 354 20.37 -6.08 3.04
C GLY A 354 21.06 -4.72 3.08
N GLY A 355 22.16 -4.61 2.32
CA GLY A 355 22.95 -3.38 2.16
C GLY A 355 23.67 -2.93 3.43
N ALA A 356 23.90 -3.82 4.40
CA ALA A 356 24.51 -3.46 5.67
C ALA A 356 25.34 -4.59 6.29
N LYS A 357 26.34 -4.22 7.10
CA LYS A 357 27.19 -5.14 7.85
C LYS A 357 26.37 -6.09 8.71
N GLY A 358 26.77 -7.37 8.68
CA GLY A 358 26.09 -8.45 9.39
C GLY A 358 24.90 -9.07 8.65
N SER A 359 24.40 -8.45 7.58
CA SER A 359 23.28 -9.01 6.79
C SER A 359 23.69 -10.20 5.91
N GLY A 360 24.95 -10.26 5.45
CA GLY A 360 25.36 -11.20 4.40
C GLY A 360 24.80 -10.88 3.02
N LEU A 361 24.22 -9.69 2.85
CA LEU A 361 23.57 -9.18 1.64
C LEU A 361 24.23 -7.85 1.23
N GLN A 362 25.56 -7.83 1.17
CA GLN A 362 26.38 -6.67 0.82
C GLN A 362 26.95 -6.83 -0.60
N ALA A 363 27.71 -5.84 -1.06
CA ALA A 363 28.24 -5.82 -2.43
C ALA A 363 29.13 -7.03 -2.76
N GLU A 364 29.81 -7.61 -1.76
CA GLU A 364 30.60 -8.84 -1.95
C GLU A 364 29.75 -10.07 -2.29
N GLN A 365 28.51 -10.15 -1.79
CA GLN A 365 27.63 -11.31 -1.99
C GLN A 365 26.57 -11.08 -3.08
N CYS A 366 26.09 -9.86 -3.21
CA CYS A 366 24.92 -9.49 -4.00
C CYS A 366 25.24 -8.40 -5.02
N SER A 367 26.37 -8.51 -5.72
CA SER A 367 26.74 -7.53 -6.75
C SER A 367 25.70 -7.44 -7.87
N LYS A 368 25.51 -6.24 -8.41
CA LYS A 368 24.62 -6.02 -9.55
C LYS A 368 25.12 -6.67 -10.84
N LYS A 369 24.20 -6.91 -11.79
CA LYS A 369 24.52 -7.31 -13.18
C LYS A 369 25.36 -8.59 -13.30
N THR A 370 25.13 -9.55 -12.41
CA THR A 370 25.78 -10.87 -12.48
C THR A 370 25.24 -11.76 -13.61
N GLY A 371 24.14 -11.34 -14.25
CA GLY A 371 23.49 -12.05 -15.36
C GLY A 371 22.60 -13.23 -14.92
N LYS A 372 22.41 -13.42 -13.62
CA LYS A 372 21.62 -14.51 -13.04
C LYS A 372 21.17 -14.17 -11.62
N VAL A 373 19.99 -14.65 -11.23
CA VAL A 373 19.51 -14.51 -9.86
C VAL A 373 20.42 -15.28 -8.92
N ASN A 374 20.96 -14.61 -7.89
CA ASN A 374 21.63 -15.28 -6.78
C ASN A 374 20.57 -15.67 -5.72
N PRO A 375 20.28 -16.97 -5.51
CA PRO A 375 19.30 -17.40 -4.51
C PRO A 375 19.69 -17.00 -3.08
N ASN A 376 20.99 -16.85 -2.79
CA ASN A 376 21.46 -16.39 -1.48
C ASN A 376 21.18 -14.89 -1.23
N CYS A 377 20.76 -14.14 -2.26
CA CYS A 377 20.35 -12.75 -2.14
C CYS A 377 18.83 -12.58 -2.00
N LYS A 378 18.07 -13.69 -1.91
CA LYS A 378 16.64 -13.66 -1.55
C LYS A 378 16.50 -13.43 -0.05
N ALA A 379 16.07 -12.22 0.31
CA ALA A 379 16.13 -11.71 1.67
C ALA A 379 14.83 -11.93 2.45
N ALA A 380 13.67 -11.79 1.83
CA ALA A 380 12.36 -11.92 2.49
C ALA A 380 11.22 -12.15 1.49
N SER A 381 10.13 -12.77 1.95
CA SER A 381 8.91 -13.00 1.16
C SER A 381 7.96 -11.80 1.17
N LEU A 382 7.84 -11.14 2.33
CA LEU A 382 7.03 -9.95 2.57
C LEU A 382 7.67 -9.09 3.67
N LEU A 383 7.73 -7.78 3.47
CA LEU A 383 8.34 -6.90 4.46
C LEU A 383 7.34 -6.48 5.55
N MET A 384 6.13 -6.08 5.19
CA MET A 384 5.12 -5.72 6.19
C MET A 384 3.71 -6.14 5.78
N HIS A 385 2.96 -6.71 6.72
CA HIS A 385 1.58 -7.13 6.54
C HIS A 385 0.68 -6.47 7.58
N LEU A 386 -0.22 -5.60 7.15
CA LEU A 386 -1.36 -5.16 7.97
C LEU A 386 -2.52 -6.12 7.68
N THR A 387 -2.77 -7.06 8.58
CA THR A 387 -3.68 -8.17 8.32
C THR A 387 -5.14 -7.72 8.29
N ALA A 388 -6.01 -8.60 7.80
CA ALA A 388 -7.46 -8.42 7.90
C ALA A 388 -7.89 -8.10 9.34
N ASN A 389 -8.83 -7.15 9.47
CA ASN A 389 -9.40 -6.65 10.73
C ASN A 389 -8.43 -5.89 11.67
N SER A 390 -7.14 -5.80 11.34
CA SER A 390 -6.19 -4.95 12.07
C SER A 390 -6.51 -3.46 11.85
N THR A 391 -5.94 -2.59 12.70
CA THR A 391 -5.91 -1.14 12.47
C THR A 391 -4.53 -0.59 12.78
N ALA A 392 -4.06 0.40 12.03
CA ALA A 392 -2.68 0.85 12.17
C ALA A 392 -2.50 2.36 12.00
N TYR A 393 -1.63 2.95 12.82
CA TYR A 393 -1.10 4.30 12.61
C TYR A 393 0.41 4.20 12.35
N LEU A 394 0.81 4.41 11.09
CA LEU A 394 2.20 4.41 10.64
C LEU A 394 2.63 5.86 10.42
N GLU A 395 3.76 6.25 11.00
CA GLU A 395 4.31 7.59 10.84
C GLU A 395 5.83 7.54 10.73
N ASN A 396 6.40 8.11 9.67
CA ASN A 396 7.84 8.01 9.39
C ASN A 396 8.34 6.56 9.36
N VAL A 397 7.76 5.74 8.48
CA VAL A 397 8.10 4.32 8.31
C VAL A 397 8.70 4.12 6.93
N TRP A 398 9.91 3.56 6.89
CA TRP A 398 10.62 3.28 5.64
C TRP A 398 10.83 1.77 5.53
N ILE A 399 10.35 1.18 4.44
CA ILE A 399 10.41 -0.24 4.14
C ILE A 399 11.27 -0.40 2.88
N TRP A 400 12.54 -0.70 3.10
CA TRP A 400 13.56 -0.60 2.07
C TRP A 400 14.23 -1.95 1.81
N THR A 401 14.14 -2.40 0.57
CA THR A 401 15.00 -3.46 0.04
C THR A 401 16.24 -2.82 -0.53
N ALA A 402 17.42 -3.23 -0.06
CA ALA A 402 18.63 -2.49 -0.35
C ALA A 402 18.98 -2.46 -1.84
N ASP A 403 19.05 -1.26 -2.42
CA ASP A 403 19.52 -1.02 -3.79
C ASP A 403 21.04 -0.77 -3.85
N HIS A 404 21.67 -0.47 -2.71
CA HIS A 404 23.11 -0.29 -2.57
C HIS A 404 23.64 -0.67 -1.18
N ASP A 405 24.95 -0.84 -1.06
CA ASP A 405 25.64 -1.12 0.19
C ASP A 405 25.92 0.17 0.97
N MET A 406 25.20 0.36 2.08
CA MET A 406 25.30 1.53 2.96
C MET A 406 26.61 1.59 3.75
N ASP A 407 27.28 0.44 3.94
CA ASP A 407 28.49 0.33 4.74
C ASP A 407 29.76 0.48 3.90
N LYS A 408 29.61 0.75 2.58
CA LYS A 408 30.68 1.13 1.67
C LYS A 408 30.63 2.61 1.34
N VAL A 409 31.80 3.26 1.37
CA VAL A 409 31.95 4.67 0.96
C VAL A 409 31.52 4.90 -0.49
N THR A 410 31.74 3.92 -1.37
CA THR A 410 31.37 3.99 -2.80
C THR A 410 29.88 3.79 -3.06
N GLN A 411 29.11 3.31 -2.08
CA GLN A 411 27.68 2.97 -2.22
C GLN A 411 27.43 2.07 -3.43
N ASP A 412 28.19 0.97 -3.50
CA ASP A 412 28.07 -0.01 -4.60
C ASP A 412 26.62 -0.51 -4.69
N GLN A 413 26.03 -0.42 -5.88
CA GLN A 413 24.68 -0.95 -6.14
C GLN A 413 24.65 -2.48 -6.07
N ILE A 414 23.58 -3.04 -5.53
CA ILE A 414 23.43 -4.47 -5.23
C ILE A 414 22.07 -5.04 -5.68
N ASP A 415 22.04 -6.35 -5.95
CA ASP A 415 20.84 -7.12 -6.27
C ASP A 415 20.36 -7.89 -5.02
N VAL A 416 19.53 -7.25 -4.18
CA VAL A 416 18.83 -7.90 -3.06
C VAL A 416 17.36 -8.09 -3.44
N TYR A 417 16.80 -9.27 -3.16
CA TYR A 417 15.44 -9.61 -3.56
C TYR A 417 14.52 -9.74 -2.34
N ALA A 418 13.54 -8.86 -2.22
CA ALA A 418 12.36 -9.05 -1.37
C ALA A 418 11.12 -9.19 -2.26
N GLY A 419 10.26 -10.17 -1.95
CA GLY A 419 9.10 -10.44 -2.78
C GLY A 419 8.12 -9.27 -2.82
N ARG A 420 7.69 -8.81 -1.63
CA ARG A 420 6.58 -7.86 -1.45
C ARG A 420 6.93 -6.82 -0.40
N GLY A 421 6.49 -5.59 -0.64
CA GLY A 421 6.67 -4.46 0.28
C GLY A 421 5.67 -4.47 1.43
N LEU A 422 4.65 -3.63 1.32
CA LEU A 422 3.58 -3.48 2.31
C LEU A 422 2.25 -4.01 1.74
N LEU A 423 1.74 -5.07 2.35
CA LEU A 423 0.39 -5.60 2.11
C LEU A 423 -0.58 -5.05 3.16
N ILE A 424 -1.69 -4.48 2.71
CA ILE A 424 -2.70 -3.82 3.54
C ILE A 424 -4.06 -4.47 3.30
N GLU A 425 -4.54 -5.20 4.30
CA GLU A 425 -5.90 -5.75 4.40
C GLU A 425 -6.66 -5.14 5.60
N SER A 426 -6.03 -4.16 6.25
CA SER A 426 -6.58 -3.44 7.40
C SER A 426 -7.90 -2.75 7.05
N LYS A 427 -8.79 -2.66 8.04
CA LYS A 427 -10.10 -1.99 7.89
C LYS A 427 -10.06 -0.52 8.33
N LEU A 428 -8.91 -0.04 8.83
CA LEU A 428 -8.65 1.37 9.14
C LEU A 428 -7.15 1.59 9.35
N ALA A 429 -6.53 2.42 8.51
CA ALA A 429 -5.13 2.77 8.69
C ALA A 429 -4.78 4.20 8.26
N TRP A 430 -3.78 4.77 8.93
CA TRP A 430 -3.13 6.04 8.58
C TRP A 430 -1.66 5.79 8.26
N LEU A 431 -1.23 6.22 7.09
CA LEU A 431 0.14 6.08 6.61
C LEU A 431 0.70 7.47 6.33
N TRP A 432 1.38 8.04 7.33
CA TRP A 432 1.89 9.40 7.29
C TRP A 432 3.39 9.42 7.00
N GLY A 433 3.77 9.76 5.77
CA GLY A 433 5.17 9.81 5.33
C GLY A 433 5.81 8.43 5.31
N THR A 434 5.15 7.47 4.65
CA THR A 434 5.68 6.12 4.48
C THR A 434 6.37 5.98 3.13
N ALA A 435 7.45 5.21 3.07
CA ALA A 435 8.12 4.85 1.83
C ALA A 435 8.31 3.34 1.75
N VAL A 436 8.04 2.75 0.58
CA VAL A 436 8.26 1.32 0.34
C VAL A 436 8.96 1.17 -1.02
N GLU A 437 10.10 0.49 -1.05
CA GLU A 437 10.98 0.53 -2.23
C GLU A 437 11.62 -0.81 -2.57
N HIS A 438 11.83 -0.99 -3.87
CA HIS A 438 12.65 -2.02 -4.50
C HIS A 438 12.20 -3.48 -4.27
N CYS A 439 10.92 -3.71 -3.93
CA CYS A 439 10.34 -5.05 -3.88
C CYS A 439 9.96 -5.56 -5.28
N VAL A 440 9.91 -6.88 -5.48
CA VAL A 440 9.75 -7.52 -6.79
C VAL A 440 8.32 -7.43 -7.34
N PHE A 441 7.30 -7.61 -6.49
CA PHE A 441 5.89 -7.70 -6.89
C PHE A 441 5.21 -6.34 -6.82
N TYR A 442 5.30 -5.71 -5.65
CA TYR A 442 4.69 -4.43 -5.37
C TYR A 442 5.37 -3.74 -4.20
N GLN A 443 5.28 -2.41 -4.19
CA GLN A 443 5.64 -1.61 -3.02
C GLN A 443 4.45 -1.50 -2.07
N TYR A 444 3.29 -1.06 -2.56
CA TYR A 444 2.04 -1.06 -1.79
C TYR A 444 0.98 -1.91 -2.48
N GLN A 445 0.40 -2.88 -1.75
CA GLN A 445 -0.82 -3.56 -2.17
C GLN A 445 -1.90 -3.37 -1.11
N ILE A 446 -3.04 -2.84 -1.53
CA ILE A 446 -4.24 -2.62 -0.75
C ILE A 446 -5.26 -3.62 -1.26
N SER A 447 -5.63 -4.59 -0.42
CA SER A 447 -6.37 -5.80 -0.82
C SER A 447 -7.50 -6.04 0.18
N ASP A 448 -8.75 -6.03 -0.27
CA ASP A 448 -9.92 -6.07 0.62
C ASP A 448 -9.80 -5.11 1.82
N ALA A 449 -9.23 -3.93 1.59
CA ALA A 449 -9.01 -2.95 2.66
C ALA A 449 -10.14 -1.90 2.68
N GLN A 450 -10.28 -1.25 3.84
CA GLN A 450 -11.21 -0.14 4.00
C GLN A 450 -10.61 0.99 4.82
N ASN A 451 -11.05 2.23 4.58
CA ASN A 451 -10.70 3.41 5.37
C ASN A 451 -9.19 3.61 5.49
N ILE A 452 -8.51 3.65 4.35
CA ILE A 452 -7.05 3.82 4.30
C ILE A 452 -6.74 5.26 3.90
N LEU A 453 -6.05 5.99 4.77
CA LEU A 453 -5.52 7.32 4.47
C LEU A 453 -4.01 7.26 4.37
N MET A 454 -3.46 7.75 3.26
CA MET A 454 -2.03 7.77 3.00
C MET A 454 -1.59 9.18 2.63
N GLY A 455 -0.49 9.68 3.19
CA GLY A 455 -0.05 11.06 2.95
C GLY A 455 1.36 11.38 3.44
N MET A 456 2.31 11.81 2.61
CA MET A 456 2.44 11.28 1.27
C MET A 456 3.10 9.90 1.31
N ILE A 457 2.93 9.13 0.24
CA ILE A 457 3.69 7.91 0.01
C ILE A 457 4.80 8.13 -1.01
N GLN A 458 5.84 7.30 -0.94
CA GLN A 458 6.92 7.29 -1.91
C GLN A 458 7.30 5.84 -2.28
N THR A 459 7.65 5.61 -3.55
CA THR A 459 8.09 4.31 -4.06
C THR A 459 9.16 4.42 -5.15
N GLU A 460 10.08 3.46 -5.16
CA GLU A 460 10.98 3.21 -6.28
C GLU A 460 10.94 1.76 -6.76
N SER A 461 11.11 1.58 -8.06
CA SER A 461 11.32 0.26 -8.65
C SER A 461 12.75 -0.26 -8.41
N PRO A 462 12.98 -1.57 -8.20
CA PRO A 462 14.32 -2.10 -8.05
C PRO A 462 15.06 -1.94 -9.37
N TYR A 463 16.32 -1.52 -9.27
CA TYR A 463 17.06 -1.04 -10.43
C TYR A 463 17.38 -2.14 -11.45
N TYR A 464 17.37 -3.40 -11.02
CA TYR A 464 17.60 -4.56 -11.87
C TYR A 464 16.41 -4.88 -12.78
N GLN A 465 15.17 -4.54 -12.41
CA GLN A 465 14.01 -4.86 -13.25
C GLN A 465 14.10 -4.14 -14.61
N PRO A 466 13.73 -4.80 -15.72
CA PRO A 466 13.00 -6.08 -15.80
C PRO A 466 13.90 -7.34 -15.90
N VAL A 467 15.13 -7.31 -15.40
CA VAL A 467 16.06 -8.46 -15.40
C VAL A 467 16.48 -8.84 -13.97
N PRO A 468 15.88 -9.88 -13.35
CA PRO A 468 14.83 -10.73 -13.89
C PRO A 468 13.48 -10.02 -14.00
N GLN A 469 12.59 -10.59 -14.81
CA GLN A 469 11.21 -10.13 -14.97
C GLN A 469 10.40 -10.45 -13.71
N ALA A 470 9.63 -9.50 -13.19
CA ALA A 470 8.63 -9.81 -12.16
C ALA A 470 7.66 -10.88 -12.71
N PRO A 471 7.32 -11.93 -11.94
CA PRO A 471 7.52 -12.09 -10.49
C PRO A 471 8.84 -12.77 -10.05
N THR A 472 9.72 -13.15 -10.98
CA THR A 472 10.99 -13.83 -10.64
C THR A 472 11.85 -12.92 -9.73
N PRO A 473 12.45 -13.45 -8.63
CA PRO A 473 12.64 -14.86 -8.33
C PRO A 473 11.63 -15.51 -7.39
N PHE A 474 10.47 -14.89 -7.14
CA PHE A 474 9.45 -15.47 -6.26
C PHE A 474 8.25 -15.99 -7.04
N LYS A 475 7.48 -16.88 -6.41
CA LYS A 475 6.21 -17.37 -6.97
C LYS A 475 5.02 -16.53 -6.46
N PRO A 476 4.03 -16.22 -7.32
CA PRO A 476 2.76 -15.64 -6.88
C PRO A 476 1.91 -16.69 -6.14
N GLY A 477 0.89 -16.23 -5.41
CA GLY A 477 -0.13 -17.08 -4.78
C GLY A 477 0.09 -17.35 -3.29
N LEU A 478 1.20 -16.88 -2.72
CA LEU A 478 1.49 -17.04 -1.29
C LEU A 478 0.74 -16.02 -0.43
N PHE A 479 0.48 -14.84 -0.99
CA PHE A 479 -0.22 -13.76 -0.30
C PHE A 479 -1.48 -13.32 -1.09
N PRO A 480 -2.51 -12.81 -0.39
CA PRO A 480 -3.76 -12.40 -1.00
C PRO A 480 -3.54 -11.49 -2.21
N ASN A 481 -4.21 -11.82 -3.31
CA ASN A 481 -4.20 -11.05 -4.56
C ASN A 481 -2.80 -10.80 -5.14
N ASP A 482 -1.83 -11.70 -4.99
CA ASP A 482 -0.53 -11.54 -5.65
C ASP A 482 -0.64 -11.28 -7.16
N PRO A 483 0.03 -10.23 -7.70
CA PRO A 483 0.06 -10.00 -9.13
C PRO A 483 0.78 -11.14 -9.87
N THR A 484 0.17 -11.64 -10.94
CA THR A 484 0.69 -12.76 -11.74
C THR A 484 1.49 -12.32 -12.97
N PHE A 485 1.32 -11.07 -13.42
CA PHE A 485 1.99 -10.49 -14.60
C PHE A 485 1.69 -11.16 -15.96
N ASN A 486 0.68 -12.01 -16.06
CA ASN A 486 0.43 -12.92 -17.20
C ASN A 486 -0.06 -12.31 -18.54
N ASN A 487 -0.34 -11.01 -18.66
CA ASN A 487 -1.06 -10.46 -19.83
C ASN A 487 -0.36 -9.23 -20.43
N ARG A 488 0.66 -9.40 -21.31
CA ARG A 488 1.60 -8.30 -21.65
C ARG A 488 2.14 -8.31 -23.09
N THR A 489 2.47 -7.11 -23.57
CA THR A 489 2.94 -6.80 -24.93
C THR A 489 4.43 -6.40 -25.01
N SER A 490 5.13 -6.17 -23.88
CA SER A 490 6.54 -5.71 -23.85
C SER A 490 7.31 -6.14 -22.60
N ALA A 491 8.63 -5.94 -22.58
CA ALA A 491 9.49 -6.23 -21.41
C ALA A 491 9.26 -5.26 -20.23
N SER A 492 8.97 -3.97 -20.50
CA SER A 492 8.69 -2.93 -19.48
C SER A 492 7.38 -3.14 -18.72
N CYS A 493 6.61 -4.14 -19.14
CA CYS A 493 5.37 -4.60 -18.54
C CYS A 493 5.61 -5.60 -17.38
N TYR A 494 6.80 -6.19 -17.30
CA TYR A 494 7.26 -7.10 -16.24
C TYR A 494 8.03 -6.36 -15.14
N ALA A 495 7.51 -5.20 -14.76
CA ALA A 495 7.97 -4.43 -13.61
C ALA A 495 6.87 -4.47 -12.54
N LEU A 496 7.27 -4.38 -11.27
CA LEU A 496 6.37 -4.32 -10.12
C LEU A 496 5.25 -3.26 -10.20
N TRP A 497 4.30 -3.37 -9.28
CA TRP A 497 3.35 -2.30 -9.02
C TRP A 497 3.82 -1.37 -7.89
N ALA A 498 3.97 -0.08 -8.17
CA ALA A 498 4.22 0.91 -7.13
C ALA A 498 3.06 0.95 -6.14
N VAL A 499 1.83 0.98 -6.67
CA VAL A 499 0.60 0.87 -5.89
C VAL A 499 -0.37 -0.06 -6.60
N ARG A 500 -1.03 -0.94 -5.85
CA ARG A 500 -2.12 -1.77 -6.35
C ARG A 500 -3.29 -1.74 -5.37
N ILE A 501 -4.48 -1.43 -5.86
CA ILE A 501 -5.72 -1.41 -5.08
C ILE A 501 -6.67 -2.45 -5.64
N VAL A 502 -7.07 -3.42 -4.83
CA VAL A 502 -7.88 -4.57 -5.24
C VAL A 502 -9.00 -4.78 -4.25
N ASP A 503 -10.23 -4.90 -4.74
CA ASP A 503 -11.42 -5.21 -3.93
C ASP A 503 -11.57 -4.30 -2.71
N SER A 504 -11.14 -3.04 -2.80
CA SER A 504 -11.01 -2.14 -1.65
C SER A 504 -11.93 -0.94 -1.78
N SER A 505 -12.23 -0.30 -0.64
CA SER A 505 -13.09 0.89 -0.61
C SER A 505 -12.60 1.96 0.36
N THR A 506 -12.92 3.23 0.08
CA THR A 506 -12.55 4.37 0.94
C THR A 506 -11.03 4.45 1.12
N ILE A 507 -10.35 4.65 -0.02
CA ILE A 507 -8.89 4.75 -0.09
C ILE A 507 -8.52 6.16 -0.53
N TYR A 508 -7.93 6.93 0.38
CA TYR A 508 -7.60 8.32 0.19
C TYR A 508 -6.10 8.53 0.22
N MET A 509 -5.57 9.12 -0.85
CA MET A 509 -4.14 9.40 -0.99
C MET A 509 -3.94 10.90 -1.15
N LEU A 510 -3.25 11.50 -0.17
CA LEU A 510 -2.87 12.90 -0.14
C LEU A 510 -1.38 12.99 -0.46
N GLY A 511 -1.04 12.97 -1.75
CA GLY A 511 0.33 12.99 -2.23
C GLY A 511 0.93 11.61 -2.44
N ALA A 512 1.53 11.42 -3.62
CA ALA A 512 2.32 10.23 -3.93
C ALA A 512 3.46 10.55 -4.91
N GLY A 513 4.66 10.06 -4.62
CA GLY A 513 5.80 10.09 -5.53
C GLY A 513 6.19 8.69 -5.96
N LEU A 514 5.92 8.32 -7.21
CA LEU A 514 6.15 6.97 -7.72
C LEU A 514 7.21 6.98 -8.85
N TYR A 515 8.38 6.39 -8.61
CA TYR A 515 9.52 6.58 -9.50
C TYR A 515 10.05 5.27 -10.10
N SER A 516 10.38 5.31 -11.38
CA SER A 516 11.12 4.26 -12.07
C SER A 516 12.34 4.86 -12.75
N TRP A 517 13.53 4.65 -12.18
CA TRP A 517 14.76 5.30 -12.66
C TRP A 517 15.57 4.48 -13.66
N PHE A 518 15.31 3.17 -13.72
CA PHE A 518 16.18 2.25 -14.43
C PHE A 518 15.39 1.23 -15.25
N SER A 519 16.08 0.67 -16.24
CA SER A 519 15.77 -0.59 -16.88
C SER A 519 17.08 -1.38 -16.98
N ASP A 520 17.23 -2.44 -16.19
CA ASP A 520 18.50 -3.18 -16.00
C ASP A 520 19.69 -2.21 -15.72
N TYR A 521 19.54 -1.39 -14.68
CA TYR A 521 20.48 -0.34 -14.26
C TYR A 521 20.86 0.70 -15.34
N SER A 522 20.24 0.68 -16.52
CA SER A 522 20.37 1.76 -17.50
C SER A 522 19.40 2.88 -17.18
N LYS A 523 19.88 4.12 -17.20
CA LYS A 523 19.06 5.33 -17.06
C LYS A 523 18.55 5.90 -18.38
N THR A 524 18.88 5.30 -19.53
CA THR A 524 18.50 5.84 -20.85
C THR A 524 16.98 6.03 -21.00
N CYS A 525 16.19 5.16 -20.36
CA CYS A 525 14.73 5.23 -20.35
C CYS A 525 14.16 6.46 -19.60
N VAL A 526 14.96 7.13 -18.76
CA VAL A 526 14.55 8.34 -18.03
C VAL A 526 14.37 9.52 -18.97
N ASP A 527 15.24 9.62 -19.99
CA ASP A 527 15.21 10.68 -20.99
C ASP A 527 13.94 10.58 -21.85
N THR A 528 13.54 9.35 -22.19
CA THR A 528 12.31 9.03 -22.92
C THR A 528 11.08 8.82 -22.03
N ASN A 529 11.23 8.93 -20.70
CA ASN A 529 10.18 8.76 -19.69
C ASN A 529 9.40 7.43 -19.82
N ASN A 530 10.09 6.32 -20.07
CA ASN A 530 9.47 5.02 -20.35
C ASN A 530 10.20 3.82 -19.73
N CYS A 531 10.80 4.00 -18.54
CA CYS A 531 11.48 2.92 -17.82
C CYS A 531 10.53 1.76 -17.47
N GLN A 532 9.28 2.09 -17.17
CA GLN A 532 8.25 1.15 -16.78
C GLN A 532 6.95 1.47 -17.52
N GLN A 533 6.21 0.46 -17.97
CA GLN A 533 4.97 0.70 -18.71
C GLN A 533 3.87 1.24 -17.79
N ARG A 534 3.73 0.69 -16.59
CA ARG A 534 2.59 0.94 -15.69
C ARG A 534 2.99 0.66 -14.26
N GLY A 535 2.54 1.52 -13.34
CA GLY A 535 2.98 1.48 -11.94
C GLY A 535 1.86 1.55 -10.90
N PHE A 536 0.65 1.98 -11.26
CA PHE A 536 -0.47 2.05 -10.34
C PHE A 536 -1.67 1.31 -10.94
N GLU A 537 -2.11 0.21 -10.33
CA GLU A 537 -3.30 -0.54 -10.75
C GLU A 537 -4.47 -0.36 -9.78
N VAL A 538 -5.68 -0.28 -10.32
CA VAL A 538 -6.94 -0.32 -9.56
C VAL A 538 -7.81 -1.41 -10.15
N VAL A 539 -8.31 -2.30 -9.29
CA VAL A 539 -9.15 -3.46 -9.64
C VAL A 539 -10.34 -3.52 -8.71
N GLN A 540 -11.54 -3.60 -9.26
CA GLN A 540 -12.80 -3.86 -8.55
C GLN A 540 -12.98 -3.01 -7.27
N SER A 541 -12.59 -1.74 -7.30
CA SER A 541 -12.51 -0.87 -6.12
C SER A 541 -13.28 0.44 -6.30
N TYR A 542 -13.81 1.02 -5.23
CA TYR A 542 -14.62 2.25 -5.28
C TYR A 542 -14.33 3.20 -4.12
N ASP A 543 -14.83 4.45 -4.19
CA ASP A 543 -14.50 5.51 -3.24
C ASP A 543 -12.97 5.75 -3.12
N ILE A 544 -12.32 5.87 -4.29
CA ILE A 544 -10.88 6.06 -4.42
C ILE A 544 -10.61 7.52 -4.79
N TRP A 545 -9.84 8.21 -3.96
CA TRP A 545 -9.51 9.62 -4.15
C TRP A 545 -8.02 9.81 -4.05
N ILE A 546 -7.40 10.17 -5.17
CA ILE A 546 -5.96 10.34 -5.27
C ILE A 546 -5.70 11.80 -5.60
N TYR A 547 -5.03 12.48 -4.69
CA TYR A 547 -4.60 13.85 -4.84
C TYR A 547 -3.08 13.90 -4.96
N ASN A 548 -2.60 14.78 -5.84
CA ASN A 548 -1.19 15.13 -5.96
C ASN A 548 -0.29 13.90 -6.23
N LEU A 549 -0.67 13.11 -7.23
CA LEU A 549 0.09 11.96 -7.70
C LEU A 549 1.13 12.43 -8.71
N CYS A 550 2.39 12.12 -8.41
CA CYS A 550 3.55 12.38 -9.25
C CYS A 550 4.22 11.08 -9.66
N THR A 551 4.55 10.93 -10.93
CA THR A 551 5.28 9.77 -11.45
C THR A 551 6.52 10.17 -12.24
N LYS A 552 7.55 9.32 -12.21
CA LYS A 552 8.73 9.45 -13.07
C LYS A 552 8.94 8.22 -13.94
N ALA A 553 8.97 8.46 -15.26
CA ALA A 553 9.27 7.47 -16.29
C ALA A 553 8.42 6.18 -16.23
N ILE A 554 7.18 6.35 -15.77
CA ILE A 554 6.10 5.36 -15.84
C ILE A 554 5.12 5.86 -16.90
N VAL A 555 4.92 5.09 -17.98
CA VAL A 555 4.12 5.54 -19.14
C VAL A 555 2.65 5.73 -18.77
N GLU A 556 2.08 4.78 -18.04
CA GLU A 556 0.71 4.81 -17.52
C GLU A 556 0.74 5.14 -16.02
N MET A 557 0.35 6.37 -15.67
CA MET A 557 0.37 6.83 -14.27
C MET A 557 -0.60 6.04 -13.40
N ILE A 558 -1.80 5.75 -13.93
CA ILE A 558 -2.83 4.90 -13.32
C ILE A 558 -3.44 4.03 -14.43
N SER A 559 -3.47 2.73 -14.23
CA SER A 559 -3.98 1.72 -15.17
C SER A 559 -5.10 0.92 -14.50
N PRO A 560 -6.35 1.43 -14.43
CA PRO A 560 -7.45 0.64 -13.90
C PRO A 560 -7.78 -0.52 -14.84
N LEU A 561 -8.11 -1.68 -14.29
CA LEU A 561 -8.39 -2.88 -15.09
C LEU A 561 -9.54 -2.66 -16.10
N LEU A 562 -9.35 -3.07 -17.36
CA LEU A 562 -10.33 -2.94 -18.45
C LEU A 562 -10.82 -1.50 -18.75
N VAL A 563 -10.13 -0.47 -18.23
CA VAL A 563 -10.45 0.94 -18.44
C VAL A 563 -9.22 1.65 -19.02
N PRO A 564 -9.38 2.69 -19.87
CA PRO A 564 -8.26 3.46 -20.36
C PRO A 564 -7.36 4.01 -19.24
N ALA A 565 -6.05 3.90 -19.43
CA ALA A 565 -5.07 4.40 -18.49
C ALA A 565 -4.97 5.94 -18.50
N THR A 566 -4.57 6.51 -17.37
CA THR A 566 -4.14 7.92 -17.28
C THR A 566 -2.69 8.01 -17.72
N MET A 567 -2.44 8.61 -18.89
CA MET A 567 -1.12 8.64 -19.50
C MET A 567 -0.22 9.73 -18.93
N ALA A 568 1.05 9.43 -18.70
CA ALA A 568 2.03 10.41 -18.22
C ALA A 568 2.27 11.54 -19.23
N ALA A 569 2.25 11.22 -20.53
CA ALA A 569 2.46 12.19 -21.61
C ALA A 569 1.46 13.38 -21.55
N ASP A 570 0.22 13.13 -21.15
CA ASP A 570 -0.84 14.14 -21.04
C ASP A 570 -0.74 14.98 -19.76
N ASN A 571 0.11 14.57 -18.82
CA ASN A 571 0.20 15.13 -17.47
C ASN A 571 1.61 15.62 -17.13
N LYS A 572 2.44 15.87 -18.15
CA LYS A 572 3.83 16.31 -17.95
C LYS A 572 3.88 17.63 -17.18
N ASN A 573 4.66 17.64 -16.11
CA ASN A 573 4.84 18.75 -15.19
C ASN A 573 6.34 18.87 -14.82
N GLY A 574 7.06 19.70 -15.59
CA GLY A 574 8.49 19.88 -15.40
C GLY A 574 9.27 18.58 -15.61
N TYR A 575 9.96 18.15 -14.55
CA TYR A 575 10.78 16.93 -14.58
C TYR A 575 9.94 15.64 -14.50
N LEU A 576 8.75 15.71 -13.88
CA LEU A 576 7.86 14.59 -13.64
C LEU A 576 6.59 14.69 -14.49
N SER A 577 5.67 13.74 -14.32
CA SER A 577 4.26 13.91 -14.67
C SER A 577 3.43 13.95 -13.40
N SER A 578 2.41 14.80 -13.33
CA SER A 578 1.61 14.98 -12.13
C SER A 578 0.12 15.16 -12.43
N VAL A 579 -0.74 14.59 -11.59
CA VAL A 579 -2.16 14.92 -11.50
C VAL A 579 -2.47 15.51 -10.13
N LEU A 580 -3.13 16.67 -10.12
CA LEU A 580 -3.65 17.30 -8.91
C LEU A 580 -4.71 16.42 -8.25
N ALA A 581 -5.60 15.85 -9.07
CA ALA A 581 -6.66 14.98 -8.61
C ALA A 581 -7.05 13.96 -9.69
N TRP A 582 -7.14 12.70 -9.29
CA TRP A 582 -7.77 11.65 -10.05
C TRP A 582 -9.08 11.28 -9.36
N LEU A 583 -10.20 11.52 -10.05
CA LEU A 583 -11.54 11.58 -9.48
C LEU A 583 -12.45 10.55 -10.13
N GLN A 584 -12.71 9.45 -9.43
CA GLN A 584 -13.68 8.43 -9.86
C GLN A 584 -15.05 8.60 -9.20
N GLY A 585 -15.10 9.35 -8.09
CA GLY A 585 -16.29 9.51 -7.27
C GLY A 585 -16.46 8.41 -6.21
N ALA A 586 -17.43 8.59 -5.32
CA ALA A 586 -17.61 7.75 -4.13
C ALA A 586 -18.29 6.40 -4.41
N GLN A 587 -18.99 6.23 -5.54
CA GLN A 587 -19.82 5.05 -5.81
C GLN A 587 -19.39 4.25 -7.05
N LYS A 588 -18.53 4.82 -7.89
CA LYS A 588 -18.14 4.20 -9.14
C LYS A 588 -17.03 3.17 -8.90
N VAL A 589 -17.27 1.95 -9.33
CA VAL A 589 -16.24 0.91 -9.38
C VAL A 589 -15.23 1.28 -10.47
N SER A 590 -13.98 1.37 -10.09
CA SER A 590 -12.82 1.48 -10.98
C SER A 590 -12.17 0.12 -11.16
N GLY A 591 -11.77 -0.16 -12.39
CA GLY A 591 -11.08 -1.40 -12.69
C GLY A 591 -11.96 -2.63 -12.61
N GLY A 592 -13.24 -2.53 -13.02
CA GLY A 592 -14.18 -3.64 -12.89
C GLY A 592 -13.68 -4.91 -13.57
N ARG A 593 -13.76 -6.05 -12.87
CA ARG A 593 -13.50 -7.36 -13.47
C ARG A 593 -14.65 -7.75 -14.41
N HIS A 594 -14.43 -8.80 -15.20
CA HIS A 594 -15.52 -9.44 -15.96
C HIS A 594 -16.59 -9.98 -15.01
N PHE A 595 -16.17 -10.66 -13.94
CA PHE A 595 -17.01 -11.08 -12.83
C PHE A 595 -16.53 -10.41 -11.54
N THR A 596 -17.46 -9.87 -10.76
CA THR A 596 -17.16 -9.44 -9.38
C THR A 596 -16.54 -10.60 -8.60
N GLY A 597 -17.07 -11.80 -8.80
CA GLY A 597 -16.60 -13.02 -8.17
C GLY A 597 -17.02 -13.13 -6.70
N PHE A 598 -16.80 -14.30 -6.14
CA PHE A 598 -17.16 -14.65 -4.77
C PHE A 598 -16.05 -15.42 -4.07
N GLN A 599 -16.15 -15.57 -2.76
CA GLN A 599 -15.25 -16.39 -1.95
C GLN A 599 -16.00 -17.62 -1.46
N ILE A 600 -15.41 -18.81 -1.67
CA ILE A 600 -15.97 -20.08 -1.15
C ILE A 600 -15.89 -20.12 0.38
N PHE A 601 -14.78 -19.62 0.94
CA PHE A 601 -14.62 -19.38 2.37
C PHE A 601 -14.27 -17.92 2.60
N ARG A 602 -14.98 -17.27 3.51
CA ARG A 602 -14.67 -15.91 3.97
C ARG A 602 -13.71 -15.97 5.15
N GLU A 603 -12.94 -14.90 5.34
CA GLU A 603 -11.98 -14.78 6.43
C GLU A 603 -12.59 -15.10 7.82
N GLN A 604 -13.79 -14.60 8.09
CA GLN A 604 -14.51 -14.84 9.35
C GLN A 604 -14.90 -16.31 9.55
N GLU A 605 -15.22 -17.01 8.44
CA GLU A 605 -15.56 -18.42 8.49
C GLU A 605 -14.31 -19.24 8.79
N VAL A 606 -13.18 -18.92 8.15
CA VAL A 606 -11.88 -19.55 8.42
C VAL A 606 -11.46 -19.34 9.89
N ASP A 607 -11.63 -18.14 10.43
CA ASP A 607 -11.38 -17.85 11.85
C ASP A 607 -12.25 -18.68 12.80
N SER A 608 -13.52 -18.89 12.43
CA SER A 608 -14.46 -19.68 13.24
C SER A 608 -14.13 -21.17 13.32
N MET A 609 -13.35 -21.71 12.36
CA MET A 609 -12.99 -23.13 12.32
C MET A 609 -12.08 -23.55 13.48
N SER A 610 -11.53 -22.61 14.26
CA SER A 610 -10.68 -22.87 15.43
C SER A 610 -9.45 -23.76 15.14
N ILE A 611 -9.05 -23.86 13.87
CA ILE A 611 -7.86 -24.57 13.41
C ILE A 611 -6.81 -23.53 13.01
N PRO A 612 -5.56 -23.65 13.50
CA PRO A 612 -4.49 -22.72 13.17
C PRO A 612 -3.92 -23.03 11.78
N TYR A 613 -4.67 -22.72 10.72
CA TYR A 613 -4.20 -22.88 9.35
C TYR A 613 -2.99 -21.98 9.08
N PRO A 614 -1.96 -22.47 8.35
CA PRO A 614 -0.88 -21.62 7.85
C PRO A 614 -1.44 -20.47 7.00
N GLN A 615 -0.75 -19.32 6.99
CA GLN A 615 -1.22 -18.15 6.25
C GLN A 615 -1.41 -18.43 4.75
N THR A 616 -0.54 -19.25 4.13
CA THR A 616 -0.67 -19.66 2.72
C THR A 616 -1.94 -20.47 2.46
N CYS A 617 -2.32 -21.36 3.38
CA CYS A 617 -3.59 -22.08 3.30
C CYS A 617 -4.78 -21.12 3.41
N ARG A 618 -4.73 -20.18 4.38
CA ARG A 618 -5.80 -19.18 4.53
C ARG A 618 -5.96 -18.33 3.26
N THR A 619 -4.86 -17.85 2.69
CA THR A 619 -4.82 -17.13 1.41
C THR A 619 -5.49 -17.94 0.29
N ALA A 620 -5.20 -19.24 0.19
CA ALA A 620 -5.80 -20.11 -0.82
C ALA A 620 -7.31 -20.30 -0.60
N LEU A 621 -7.74 -20.51 0.65
CA LEU A 621 -9.17 -20.70 0.99
C LEU A 621 -10.00 -19.45 0.66
N THR A 622 -9.46 -18.27 0.97
CA THR A 622 -10.14 -16.98 0.78
C THR A 622 -9.85 -16.35 -0.57
N GLN A 623 -9.24 -17.07 -1.51
CA GLN A 623 -9.04 -16.57 -2.87
C GLN A 623 -10.40 -16.30 -3.53
N THR A 624 -10.54 -15.12 -4.17
CA THR A 624 -11.72 -14.78 -4.98
C THR A 624 -11.78 -15.68 -6.22
N VAL A 625 -12.92 -16.33 -6.39
CA VAL A 625 -13.30 -17.06 -7.59
C VAL A 625 -14.00 -16.09 -8.54
N GLU A 626 -13.34 -15.74 -9.64
CA GLU A 626 -13.86 -14.87 -10.70
C GLU A 626 -14.83 -15.65 -11.58
N CYS A 627 -16.07 -15.77 -11.11
CA CYS A 627 -17.13 -16.44 -11.84
C CYS A 627 -18.49 -15.79 -11.59
N ASP A 628 -19.49 -16.13 -12.41
CA ASP A 628 -20.89 -15.78 -12.19
C ASP A 628 -21.39 -16.34 -10.84
N ASP A 629 -22.09 -15.51 -10.06
CA ASP A 629 -22.58 -15.85 -8.71
C ASP A 629 -23.52 -17.08 -8.72
N TYR A 630 -24.13 -17.42 -9.88
CA TYR A 630 -24.92 -18.64 -10.04
C TYR A 630 -24.13 -19.92 -9.66
N VAL A 631 -22.81 -19.90 -9.85
CA VAL A 631 -21.93 -21.05 -9.57
C VAL A 631 -21.75 -21.31 -8.07
N GLU A 632 -22.06 -20.36 -7.18
CA GLU A 632 -22.08 -20.61 -5.73
C GLU A 632 -23.05 -21.76 -5.37
N GLY A 633 -24.15 -21.90 -6.11
CA GLY A 633 -25.13 -22.98 -5.91
C GLY A 633 -24.60 -24.38 -6.23
N TYR A 634 -23.48 -24.48 -6.96
CA TYR A 634 -22.93 -25.76 -7.43
C TYR A 634 -22.16 -26.52 -6.34
N ALA A 635 -22.07 -25.98 -5.12
CA ALA A 635 -21.50 -26.70 -3.97
C ALA A 635 -22.32 -27.94 -3.54
N SER A 636 -23.62 -27.97 -3.87
CA SER A 636 -24.51 -29.08 -3.55
C SER A 636 -24.37 -30.26 -4.52
N LEU A 637 -24.63 -31.47 -4.04
CA LEU A 637 -24.74 -32.65 -4.91
C LEU A 637 -26.11 -32.63 -5.59
N GLY A 638 -26.14 -32.64 -6.92
CA GLY A 638 -27.38 -32.62 -7.69
C GLY A 638 -27.11 -32.30 -9.17
N TYR A 639 -28.02 -32.71 -10.05
CA TYR A 639 -28.06 -32.21 -11.42
C TYR A 639 -28.47 -30.72 -11.38
N PRO A 640 -27.65 -29.78 -11.89
CA PRO A 640 -27.93 -28.35 -11.76
C PRO A 640 -29.15 -27.82 -12.52
N GLY A 641 -29.74 -28.65 -13.39
CA GLY A 641 -30.88 -28.26 -14.24
C GLY A 641 -30.46 -27.59 -15.55
N SER A 642 -31.43 -27.40 -16.45
CA SER A 642 -31.28 -26.53 -17.61
C SER A 642 -31.17 -25.06 -17.17
N PHE A 643 -30.42 -24.26 -17.92
CA PHE A 643 -30.34 -22.82 -17.69
C PHE A 643 -31.60 -22.07 -18.11
N GLY A 644 -32.41 -22.62 -19.03
CA GLY A 644 -33.57 -21.95 -19.62
C GLY A 644 -33.26 -20.64 -20.38
N ASN A 645 -32.01 -20.19 -20.38
CA ASN A 645 -31.55 -18.90 -20.90
C ASN A 645 -30.09 -19.01 -21.37
N LYS A 646 -29.85 -18.72 -22.65
CA LYS A 646 -28.52 -18.85 -23.28
C LYS A 646 -27.52 -17.85 -22.72
N THR A 647 -27.96 -16.63 -22.41
CA THR A 647 -27.10 -15.59 -21.85
C THR A 647 -26.56 -15.99 -20.48
N LEU A 648 -27.42 -16.59 -19.63
CA LEU A 648 -26.99 -17.14 -18.35
C LEU A 648 -26.03 -18.33 -18.56
N ALA A 649 -26.37 -19.24 -19.47
CA ALA A 649 -25.52 -20.39 -19.79
C ALA A 649 -24.12 -19.96 -20.27
N ASP A 650 -24.04 -18.98 -21.16
CA ASP A 650 -22.77 -18.44 -21.66
C ASP A 650 -21.98 -17.67 -20.58
N SER A 651 -22.67 -17.01 -19.64
CA SER A 651 -22.05 -16.35 -18.48
C SER A 651 -21.44 -17.36 -17.50
N VAL A 652 -22.23 -18.36 -17.10
CA VAL A 652 -21.80 -19.43 -16.19
C VAL A 652 -20.65 -20.24 -16.81
N CYS A 653 -20.72 -20.51 -18.10
CA CYS A 653 -19.73 -21.30 -18.84
C CYS A 653 -18.61 -20.48 -19.47
N ASP A 654 -18.40 -19.24 -18.99
CA ASP A 654 -17.26 -18.44 -19.43
C ASP A 654 -15.93 -19.15 -19.03
N PRO A 655 -14.94 -19.27 -19.93
CA PRO A 655 -13.68 -19.93 -19.62
C PRO A 655 -12.89 -19.33 -18.43
N ILE A 656 -13.18 -18.09 -18.02
CA ILE A 656 -12.60 -17.48 -16.82
C ILE A 656 -13.07 -18.22 -15.57
N CYS A 657 -14.34 -18.63 -15.50
CA CYS A 657 -14.90 -19.39 -14.38
C CYS A 657 -14.14 -20.70 -14.13
N ASP A 658 -13.96 -21.52 -15.17
CA ASP A 658 -13.24 -22.80 -15.07
C ASP A 658 -11.80 -22.59 -14.58
N LYS A 659 -11.07 -21.64 -15.17
CA LYS A 659 -9.69 -21.33 -14.76
C LYS A 659 -9.61 -20.84 -13.32
N SER A 660 -10.56 -20.02 -12.88
CA SER A 660 -10.57 -19.45 -11.54
C SER A 660 -10.88 -20.51 -10.48
N LEU A 661 -11.91 -21.34 -10.71
CA LEU A 661 -12.25 -22.45 -9.82
C LEU A 661 -11.15 -23.50 -9.76
N LYS A 662 -10.56 -23.86 -10.91
CA LYS A 662 -9.41 -24.75 -10.95
C LYS A 662 -8.24 -24.18 -10.15
N SER A 663 -7.92 -22.90 -10.33
CA SER A 663 -6.84 -22.24 -9.58
C SER A 663 -7.11 -22.27 -8.08
N TRP A 664 -8.34 -21.99 -7.64
CA TRP A 664 -8.72 -22.10 -6.23
C TRP A 664 -8.50 -23.52 -5.72
N PHE A 665 -8.98 -24.53 -6.47
CA PHE A 665 -8.88 -25.94 -6.08
C PHE A 665 -7.43 -26.40 -5.95
N ASP A 666 -6.60 -26.12 -6.96
CA ASP A 666 -5.18 -26.47 -6.98
C ASP A 666 -4.45 -25.78 -5.81
N ASN A 667 -4.70 -24.49 -5.58
CA ASN A 667 -4.06 -23.73 -4.51
C ASN A 667 -4.43 -24.25 -3.13
N VAL A 668 -5.70 -24.58 -2.88
CA VAL A 668 -6.15 -25.17 -1.61
C VAL A 668 -5.55 -26.57 -1.43
N GLN A 669 -5.52 -27.38 -2.49
CA GLN A 669 -4.92 -28.72 -2.44
C GLN A 669 -3.43 -28.66 -2.07
N GLU A 670 -2.67 -27.72 -2.64
CA GLU A 670 -1.24 -27.56 -2.39
C GLU A 670 -0.98 -26.95 -1.00
N ASN A 671 -1.58 -25.80 -0.70
CA ASN A 671 -1.22 -24.98 0.47
C ASN A 671 -1.90 -25.43 1.77
N CYS A 672 -3.01 -26.18 1.68
CA CYS A 672 -3.72 -26.72 2.84
C CYS A 672 -3.49 -28.22 3.03
N ALA A 673 -2.48 -28.80 2.38
CA ALA A 673 -2.16 -30.22 2.50
C ALA A 673 -1.99 -30.65 3.97
N GLY A 674 -2.71 -31.71 4.38
CA GLY A 674 -2.71 -32.23 5.75
C GLY A 674 -3.71 -31.57 6.70
N PHE A 675 -4.46 -30.57 6.26
CA PHE A 675 -5.54 -29.96 7.02
C PHE A 675 -6.92 -30.39 6.50
N SER A 676 -7.88 -30.54 7.41
CA SER A 676 -9.27 -30.88 7.13
C SER A 676 -10.21 -30.04 8.00
N HIS A 677 -11.45 -29.88 7.55
CA HIS A 677 -12.54 -29.33 8.35
C HIS A 677 -13.36 -30.46 8.99
N MET A 678 -14.24 -30.15 9.95
CA MET A 678 -15.17 -31.05 10.69
C MET A 678 -15.27 -32.50 10.16
N ASP A 679 -15.03 -33.50 11.01
CA ASP A 679 -15.11 -34.93 10.65
C ASP A 679 -14.21 -35.35 9.46
N ASN A 680 -13.01 -34.78 9.35
CA ASN A 680 -12.03 -35.07 8.28
C ASN A 680 -12.51 -34.73 6.86
N ILE A 681 -13.40 -33.75 6.72
CA ILE A 681 -13.84 -33.25 5.41
C ILE A 681 -12.66 -32.49 4.73
N PRO A 682 -12.27 -32.87 3.50
CA PRO A 682 -11.25 -32.14 2.76
C PRO A 682 -11.68 -30.69 2.49
N LEU A 683 -10.78 -29.73 2.71
CA LEU A 683 -11.05 -28.31 2.46
C LEU A 683 -11.37 -28.01 0.98
N THR A 684 -10.92 -28.87 0.07
CA THR A 684 -11.21 -28.77 -1.37
C THR A 684 -12.62 -29.22 -1.75
N LEU A 685 -13.39 -29.84 -0.85
CA LEU A 685 -14.66 -30.49 -1.19
C LEU A 685 -15.67 -29.55 -1.86
N LEU A 686 -15.88 -28.36 -1.30
CA LEU A 686 -16.89 -27.43 -1.80
C LEU A 686 -16.52 -26.89 -3.18
N GLY A 687 -15.32 -26.32 -3.34
CA GLY A 687 -14.87 -25.84 -4.65
C GLY A 687 -14.65 -26.95 -5.67
N GLY A 688 -14.26 -28.15 -5.23
CA GLY A 688 -14.16 -29.33 -6.09
C GLY A 688 -15.52 -29.76 -6.65
N ARG A 689 -16.58 -29.71 -5.83
CA ARG A 689 -17.96 -29.94 -6.30
C ARG A 689 -18.40 -28.86 -7.28
N MET A 690 -18.16 -27.58 -6.95
CA MET A 690 -18.48 -26.47 -7.84
C MET A 690 -17.79 -26.65 -9.20
N TRP A 691 -16.49 -26.98 -9.20
CA TRP A 691 -15.71 -27.18 -10.42
C TRP A 691 -16.18 -28.40 -11.23
N ALA A 692 -16.45 -29.53 -10.58
CA ALA A 692 -16.98 -30.72 -11.25
C ALA A 692 -18.36 -30.48 -11.86
N ASN A 693 -19.27 -29.82 -11.13
CA ASN A 693 -20.60 -29.49 -11.60
C ASN A 693 -20.54 -28.45 -12.73
N LEU A 694 -19.64 -27.47 -12.66
CA LEU A 694 -19.40 -26.53 -13.76
C LEU A 694 -18.98 -27.28 -15.02
N ASN A 695 -17.98 -28.14 -14.92
CA ASN A 695 -17.48 -28.93 -16.06
C ASN A 695 -18.55 -29.81 -16.68
N ALA A 696 -19.38 -30.46 -15.86
CA ALA A 696 -20.51 -31.26 -16.34
C ALA A 696 -21.57 -30.39 -17.04
N THR A 697 -21.87 -29.22 -16.49
CA THR A 697 -22.93 -28.33 -17.00
C THR A 697 -22.53 -27.64 -18.30
N CYS A 698 -21.26 -27.29 -18.43
CA CYS A 698 -20.74 -26.51 -19.56
C CYS A 698 -20.31 -27.35 -20.77
N LEU A 699 -20.60 -28.66 -20.76
CA LEU A 699 -20.44 -29.51 -21.94
C LEU A 699 -21.37 -29.03 -23.05
N LYS A 700 -20.80 -28.84 -24.24
CA LYS A 700 -21.54 -28.47 -25.45
C LYS A 700 -21.69 -29.68 -26.37
N ASP A 701 -22.88 -29.84 -26.94
CA ASP A 701 -23.12 -30.74 -28.06
C ASP A 701 -23.26 -29.89 -29.33
N PRO A 702 -22.27 -29.94 -30.26
CA PRO A 702 -22.30 -29.15 -31.49
C PRO A 702 -23.47 -29.50 -32.42
N ASN A 703 -24.15 -30.62 -32.19
CA ASN A 703 -25.31 -31.07 -32.97
C ASN A 703 -26.64 -30.88 -32.22
N SER A 704 -26.64 -30.23 -31.05
CA SER A 704 -27.85 -30.09 -30.24
C SER A 704 -28.92 -29.25 -30.95
N PRO A 705 -30.18 -29.71 -30.99
CA PRO A 705 -31.30 -28.94 -31.55
C PRO A 705 -31.78 -27.82 -30.61
N ASN A 706 -31.25 -27.72 -29.39
CA ASN A 706 -31.68 -26.76 -28.37
C ASN A 706 -31.02 -25.40 -28.51
N PHE A 707 -31.71 -24.35 -28.04
CA PHE A 707 -31.36 -22.95 -28.29
C PHE A 707 -29.99 -22.52 -27.73
N SER A 708 -29.48 -23.19 -26.69
CA SER A 708 -28.24 -22.83 -26.01
C SER A 708 -27.00 -23.59 -26.50
N GLY A 709 -27.17 -24.81 -27.02
CA GLY A 709 -26.07 -25.72 -27.41
C GLY A 709 -25.40 -26.47 -26.25
N TYR A 710 -25.87 -26.32 -25.01
CA TYR A 710 -25.34 -27.04 -23.84
C TYR A 710 -26.08 -28.36 -23.61
N CYS A 711 -25.35 -29.42 -23.24
CA CYS A 711 -25.89 -30.76 -23.04
C CYS A 711 -26.97 -30.82 -21.95
N VAL A 712 -26.86 -29.98 -20.92
CA VAL A 712 -27.85 -29.94 -19.82
C VAL A 712 -29.23 -29.55 -20.31
N ASP A 713 -29.35 -28.66 -21.30
CA ASP A 713 -30.66 -28.28 -21.83
C ASP A 713 -31.26 -29.41 -22.68
N THR A 714 -30.43 -30.28 -23.25
CA THR A 714 -30.88 -31.52 -23.91
C THR A 714 -31.42 -32.52 -22.89
N ILE A 715 -30.73 -32.68 -21.76
CA ILE A 715 -31.13 -33.61 -20.70
C ILE A 715 -32.43 -33.17 -20.03
N ASP A 716 -32.68 -31.87 -19.88
CA ASP A 716 -33.93 -31.36 -19.27
C ASP A 716 -35.18 -31.74 -20.09
N GLY A 717 -35.02 -31.95 -21.40
CA GLY A 717 -36.07 -32.45 -22.28
C GLY A 717 -36.34 -33.96 -22.18
N PHE A 718 -35.57 -34.71 -21.39
CA PHE A 718 -35.71 -36.16 -21.30
C PHE A 718 -36.97 -36.60 -20.56
N SER A 719 -37.41 -37.80 -20.89
CA SER A 719 -38.59 -38.41 -20.31
C SER A 719 -38.35 -38.71 -18.82
N ARG A 720 -39.21 -38.19 -17.94
CA ARG A 720 -39.16 -38.52 -16.50
C ARG A 720 -39.62 -39.96 -16.29
N VAL A 721 -38.69 -40.83 -15.92
CA VAL A 721 -38.92 -42.26 -15.71
C VAL A 721 -38.51 -42.69 -14.31
N VAL A 722 -39.11 -43.77 -13.80
CA VAL A 722 -38.87 -44.25 -12.42
C VAL A 722 -37.57 -45.05 -12.32
N THR A 723 -37.19 -45.74 -13.39
CA THR A 723 -35.92 -46.48 -13.49
C THR A 723 -35.21 -46.17 -14.81
N ILE A 724 -33.88 -46.23 -14.83
CA ILE A 724 -33.09 -45.95 -16.05
C ILE A 724 -33.42 -46.93 -17.20
N GLN A 725 -33.90 -48.14 -16.86
CA GLN A 725 -34.34 -49.15 -17.83
C GLN A 725 -35.59 -48.74 -18.60
N ASP A 726 -36.39 -47.83 -18.05
CA ASP A 726 -37.61 -47.31 -18.68
C ASP A 726 -37.33 -46.09 -19.57
N MET A 727 -36.09 -45.58 -19.57
CA MET A 727 -35.71 -44.41 -20.35
C MET A 727 -35.63 -44.77 -21.85
N PRO A 728 -36.15 -43.92 -22.76
CA PRO A 728 -36.00 -44.12 -24.19
C PRO A 728 -34.54 -44.35 -24.59
N VAL A 729 -34.30 -45.39 -25.40
CA VAL A 729 -32.93 -45.82 -25.80
C VAL A 729 -32.12 -44.67 -26.40
N ASN A 730 -32.76 -43.79 -27.19
CA ASN A 730 -32.14 -42.60 -27.77
C ASN A 730 -31.70 -41.55 -26.73
N GLU A 731 -32.37 -41.44 -25.58
CA GLU A 731 -31.98 -40.55 -24.47
C GLU A 731 -30.85 -41.16 -23.63
N VAL A 732 -30.84 -42.48 -23.47
CA VAL A 732 -29.75 -43.23 -22.80
C VAL A 732 -28.41 -43.11 -23.55
N PHE A 733 -28.43 -43.14 -24.88
CA PHE A 733 -27.21 -43.01 -25.69
C PHE A 733 -26.55 -41.62 -25.61
N VAL A 734 -27.34 -40.56 -25.43
CA VAL A 734 -26.83 -39.18 -25.28
C VAL A 734 -26.05 -39.02 -23.96
N LEU A 735 -26.50 -39.66 -22.87
CA LEU A 735 -25.76 -39.70 -21.59
C LEU A 735 -24.39 -40.38 -21.70
N LEU A 736 -24.23 -41.34 -22.62
CA LEU A 736 -23.00 -42.11 -22.79
C LEU A 736 -21.99 -41.46 -23.76
N HIS A 737 -22.45 -40.68 -24.74
CA HIS A 737 -21.57 -39.99 -25.71
C HIS A 737 -20.92 -38.71 -25.19
N GLY A 738 -21.52 -38.03 -24.20
CA GLY A 738 -20.93 -36.83 -23.58
C GLY A 738 -19.64 -37.07 -22.78
N ASN A 739 -19.24 -38.33 -22.57
CA ASN A 739 -18.19 -38.72 -21.61
C ASN A 739 -16.93 -39.34 -22.25
N GLN A 740 -16.76 -39.30 -23.58
CA GLN A 740 -15.61 -39.95 -24.25
C GLN A 740 -14.32 -39.13 -24.28
N SER A 741 -14.27 -37.91 -23.73
CA SER A 741 -13.08 -37.05 -23.84
C SER A 741 -12.28 -36.84 -22.55
N ASN A 742 -12.70 -37.34 -21.38
CA ASN A 742 -11.85 -37.33 -20.17
C ASN A 742 -12.21 -38.49 -19.22
N ASN A 743 -11.20 -39.22 -18.75
CA ASN A 743 -11.33 -40.29 -17.75
C ASN A 743 -11.81 -39.76 -16.38
N ALA A 744 -13.10 -39.48 -16.24
CA ALA A 744 -13.74 -39.21 -14.96
C ALA A 744 -14.85 -40.25 -14.72
N ASN A 745 -14.80 -40.87 -13.54
CA ASN A 745 -15.75 -41.88 -13.08
C ASN A 745 -17.20 -41.40 -13.19
N LEU A 746 -18.10 -42.29 -13.61
CA LEU A 746 -19.55 -42.09 -13.62
C LEU A 746 -20.04 -41.65 -12.23
N SER A 747 -20.39 -40.38 -12.11
CA SER A 747 -21.31 -39.89 -11.07
C SER A 747 -22.21 -38.80 -11.65
N LEU A 748 -22.88 -39.09 -12.76
CA LEU A 748 -24.16 -38.45 -13.08
C LEU A 748 -25.20 -39.14 -12.18
N LEU A 749 -25.67 -38.38 -11.19
CA LEU A 749 -26.57 -38.81 -10.13
C LEU A 749 -27.82 -39.52 -10.65
N SER A 750 -28.33 -40.41 -9.83
CA SER A 750 -29.74 -40.81 -9.77
C SER A 750 -30.65 -39.60 -9.96
N LEU A 751 -31.41 -39.59 -11.05
CA LEU A 751 -32.64 -38.82 -11.20
C LEU A 751 -33.69 -39.29 -10.20
#